data_AF-A0A1X1JFH2-F1
#
_entry.id   AF-A0A1X1JFH2-F1
#
_cell.length_a   1.000
_cell.length_b   1.000
_cell.length_c   1.000
_cell.angle_alpha   90.00
_cell.angle_beta   90.00
_cell.angle_gamma   90.00
#
_symmetry.space_group_name_H-M   'P 1'
#
loop_
_entity.id
_entity.type
_entity.pdbx_description
1 polymer ?
#
loop_
_entity_poly.entity_id
_entity_poly.type
_entity_poly.pdbx_seq_one_letter_code
_entity_poly.pdbx_strand_id
1 'polypeptide(L)'
;MDKNFFNKRCHYSIRKFAIGVASIMIGASIFGVNLVEAAETGSVGDKEGTITQAQPLEKLPDELAAVLKKAEENAGKEASSTVGNGETTGTIGSTDSTNNLKPAEAPGIPENETKPSEAMSGGQNDKEIAKPSQPITPETPKVEQTGDGTVELANQFTASKPASEASIEAASKSSDYLKKEYKVFPTPQKVTYGEGITALRKQVNLVMGDQLDIYTRNRLKSVLQDNQVSYKTSKTAVSGATNIYLGVHGQGSQAEQNLSKVSAGLFDKIDAYALTIKDNSISIVGKDTDAVFYGLTTLKHMLKESQVPVLRNVTVEDYAEIKNRGFIEGYYGNPWSNENRKELMRYGSELKLTQYYFAPKDDPYHNKKWRELYPEEKLAEIRELARVGNQTKTRYVWTIHPFMNNRIRFGNEAHYQADLATIKAKFTQLLDVGVREFGVLADDAPSPVGGYHSYVRLMKDITNWLTEKQTAYSGLRKDMIFVPAWYMGQGTEAELRTLNEHLPENVHLTLTGGKVWGAVDQTFLTNLKKNLTEGGKTYRPIQFWINWPCNDNTKPHLILGGGEKFLHPNVDLSLAQGIMLNPMQQSEASKVALFDMAQYGWKQWRSVEEAEQINDMAFNYVVNDHFEESSVSKAFRELGKHMRNQNRPPHVTKLEESVELAPKLTEFYNKLKSGQNLDTERKELREIFAGLKANALLLKEKGDQKLIEQIHYWLENTVDQMNALEAFLTATEGLTEKNDAKVWEYYQAGVKHYDQSVKYAFFYVDHYEYAEFGVQHIRPFINNLKEYLALHIQAMLNPDKFVTTFITNRAGIEGGLKEVTDGDFDTHVIAKTTIVIERGDYVGLRFNKAIKIHKLGFATGTNTADNYTFSNALVEYQNEHGEWVAITSPAYTGRERILEFNDLDITAQAVRMIATAKKDNAWLAMREIAVNRPLELGSKKVRGTISLSPNLVYKYGTSVVHMQDGRENTESMMAHVDQTNVTPAQAWVQMDLGGLYKVKRVHLMQGERDKLASGVIEYSADGTNWTTLQNLSGQRTSDIVQEFTTRFVRIRNTQTLNKWWRIAEFTVDVDSPNLDLTDTNVDALKETPVVDSLGSYELQIPAGTKLP
;
A
#
# COMPACT_ATOMS: atom_id res chain seq x y z
N MET A 1 -50.28 -63.81 -11.12
CA MET A 1 -50.07 -62.99 -9.91
C MET A 1 -48.59 -63.14 -9.60
N ASP A 2 -47.79 -62.08 -9.43
CA ASP A 2 -48.15 -60.78 -8.84
C ASP A 2 -47.87 -59.54 -9.70
N LYS A 3 -48.63 -58.47 -9.43
CA LYS A 3 -48.30 -57.10 -9.81
C LYS A 3 -47.55 -56.48 -8.63
N ASN A 4 -46.30 -56.03 -8.82
CA ASN A 4 -45.63 -54.91 -8.09
C ASN A 4 -44.09 -54.92 -8.32
N PHE A 5 -43.64 -54.78 -9.57
CA PHE A 5 -42.19 -54.68 -9.88
C PHE A 5 -41.78 -53.45 -10.73
N PHE A 6 -42.73 -52.56 -11.05
CA PHE A 6 -42.46 -51.30 -11.74
C PHE A 6 -43.01 -50.10 -10.95
N ASN A 7 -42.16 -49.54 -10.08
CA ASN A 7 -42.30 -48.18 -9.57
C ASN A 7 -40.90 -47.64 -9.19
N LYS A 8 -40.00 -47.55 -10.19
CA LYS A 8 -38.74 -46.81 -10.06
C LYS A 8 -38.98 -45.36 -10.52
N ARG A 9 -38.92 -44.40 -9.59
CA ARG A 9 -38.74 -42.99 -9.93
C ARG A 9 -37.30 -42.79 -10.42
N CYS A 10 -37.12 -42.57 -11.72
CA CYS A 10 -35.81 -42.23 -12.28
C CYS A 10 -35.53 -40.74 -12.03
N HIS A 11 -34.48 -40.44 -11.27
CA HIS A 11 -33.92 -39.09 -11.16
C HIS A 11 -32.78 -38.99 -12.16
N TYR A 12 -32.78 -37.95 -13.00
CA TYR A 12 -31.68 -37.67 -13.93
C TYR A 12 -30.93 -36.42 -13.47
N SER A 13 -29.67 -36.60 -13.07
CA SER A 13 -28.72 -35.49 -12.91
C SER A 13 -27.96 -35.32 -14.22
N ILE A 14 -28.30 -34.27 -14.99
CA ILE A 14 -27.49 -33.87 -16.14
C ILE A 14 -26.25 -33.15 -15.59
N ARG A 15 -25.22 -33.93 -15.26
CA ARG A 15 -23.89 -33.37 -14.99
C ARG A 15 -23.38 -32.68 -16.26
N LYS A 16 -23.03 -31.41 -16.16
CA LYS A 16 -22.21 -30.73 -17.16
C LYS A 16 -20.91 -31.51 -17.39
N PHE A 17 -20.64 -31.85 -18.64
CA PHE A 17 -19.27 -31.94 -19.12
C PHE A 17 -18.61 -30.55 -18.99
N ALA A 18 -17.29 -30.51 -18.81
CA ALA A 18 -16.46 -29.30 -18.63
C ALA A 18 -16.56 -28.55 -17.29
N ILE A 19 -16.24 -29.23 -16.18
CA ILE A 19 -15.41 -28.63 -15.11
C ILE A 19 -14.21 -29.54 -14.80
N GLY A 20 -13.13 -29.33 -15.55
CA GLY A 20 -11.77 -29.32 -15.03
C GLY A 20 -11.17 -28.05 -15.62
N VAL A 21 -10.86 -27.01 -14.85
CA VAL A 21 -9.65 -26.93 -14.00
C VAL A 21 -9.93 -26.45 -12.55
N ALA A 22 -11.14 -25.97 -12.22
CA ALA A 22 -11.40 -25.29 -10.94
C ALA A 22 -11.42 -26.18 -9.68
N SER A 23 -11.47 -27.51 -9.79
CA SER A 23 -11.72 -28.42 -8.66
C SER A 23 -10.48 -28.92 -7.91
N ILE A 24 -9.26 -28.48 -8.27
CA ILE A 24 -8.03 -28.82 -7.53
C ILE A 24 -7.76 -27.80 -6.39
N MET A 25 -8.31 -26.59 -6.46
CA MET A 25 -7.95 -25.45 -5.60
C MET A 25 -8.69 -25.34 -4.25
N ILE A 26 -9.52 -26.33 -3.86
CA ILE A 26 -10.18 -26.37 -2.53
C ILE A 26 -9.87 -27.66 -1.76
N GLY A 27 -9.37 -28.72 -2.43
CA GLY A 27 -9.02 -29.98 -1.78
C GLY A 27 -7.79 -29.92 -0.86
N ALA A 28 -6.95 -28.90 -0.98
CA ALA A 28 -5.68 -28.77 -0.25
C ALA A 28 -5.77 -27.95 1.06
N SER A 29 -6.92 -27.32 1.36
CA SER A 29 -7.02 -26.28 2.41
C SER A 29 -7.98 -26.61 3.57
N ILE A 30 -8.54 -27.83 3.62
CA ILE A 30 -9.60 -28.19 4.61
C ILE A 30 -9.28 -29.45 5.44
N PHE A 31 -8.36 -30.32 5.01
CA PHE A 31 -7.96 -31.51 5.79
C PHE A 31 -6.58 -31.37 6.47
N GLY A 32 -6.52 -30.47 7.44
CA GLY A 32 -5.47 -30.48 8.47
C GLY A 32 -5.96 -31.24 9.71
N VAL A 33 -5.67 -32.54 9.81
CA VAL A 33 -5.82 -33.31 11.07
C VAL A 33 -4.64 -34.27 11.23
N ASN A 34 -4.04 -34.26 12.43
CA ASN A 34 -2.96 -35.16 12.83
C ASN A 34 -3.36 -36.64 12.71
N LEU A 35 -2.43 -37.50 12.29
CA LEU A 35 -2.44 -38.90 12.67
C LEU A 35 -1.05 -39.32 13.18
N VAL A 36 -1.05 -39.84 14.39
CA VAL A 36 0.10 -40.41 15.10
C VAL A 36 0.14 -41.93 14.84
N GLU A 37 1.35 -42.45 14.68
CA GLU A 37 1.81 -43.85 14.75
C GLU A 37 0.82 -45.01 14.52
N ALA A 38 1.08 -45.79 13.46
CA ALA A 38 1.14 -47.25 13.52
C ALA A 38 2.11 -47.77 12.43
N ALA A 39 2.88 -48.82 12.74
CA ALA A 39 3.98 -49.31 11.90
C ALA A 39 3.55 -50.38 10.87
N GLU A 40 4.25 -50.48 9.73
CA GLU A 40 5.19 -51.59 9.46
C GLU A 40 5.95 -51.48 8.12
N THR A 41 7.27 -51.69 8.21
CA THR A 41 8.21 -52.23 7.18
C THR A 41 8.18 -51.75 5.71
N GLY A 42 9.20 -50.98 5.32
CA GLY A 42 9.64 -50.79 3.92
C GLY A 42 10.81 -49.80 3.85
N SER A 43 11.97 -50.19 3.29
CA SER A 43 13.25 -49.55 3.60
C SER A 43 13.98 -48.84 2.43
N VAL A 44 14.54 -47.65 2.72
CA VAL A 44 15.66 -46.92 2.06
C VAL A 44 15.40 -46.25 0.69
N GLY A 45 15.81 -44.98 0.58
CA GLY A 45 15.94 -44.28 -0.70
C GLY A 45 16.32 -42.79 -0.63
N ASP A 46 17.36 -42.39 0.11
CA ASP A 46 17.81 -40.98 0.18
C ASP A 46 18.28 -40.43 -1.17
N LYS A 47 17.82 -39.21 -1.53
CA LYS A 47 18.62 -38.21 -2.28
C LYS A 47 18.20 -36.78 -1.94
N GLU A 48 19.13 -36.01 -1.40
CA GLU A 48 19.05 -34.55 -1.31
C GLU A 48 19.03 -33.92 -2.71
N GLY A 49 18.24 -32.87 -2.90
CA GLY A 49 18.23 -32.04 -4.11
C GLY A 49 18.81 -30.66 -3.81
N THR A 50 20.07 -30.44 -4.18
CA THR A 50 20.78 -29.17 -3.98
C THR A 50 20.16 -28.04 -4.81
N ILE A 51 19.93 -26.88 -4.20
CA ILE A 51 19.54 -25.65 -4.93
C ILE A 51 20.78 -25.10 -5.64
N THR A 52 20.82 -25.17 -6.97
CA THR A 52 21.91 -24.61 -7.77
C THR A 52 21.73 -23.09 -7.95
N GLN A 53 22.75 -22.31 -7.62
CA GLN A 53 22.84 -20.91 -8.06
C GLN A 53 22.84 -20.83 -9.59
N ALA A 54 22.09 -19.88 -10.15
CA ALA A 54 22.14 -19.58 -11.57
C ALA A 54 23.48 -18.91 -11.94
N GLN A 55 24.10 -19.33 -13.04
CA GLN A 55 25.29 -18.68 -13.58
C GLN A 55 24.92 -17.40 -14.36
N PRO A 56 25.83 -16.40 -14.44
CA PRO A 56 25.60 -15.20 -15.25
C PRO A 56 25.50 -15.53 -16.75
N LEU A 57 24.57 -14.88 -17.45
CA LEU A 57 24.47 -14.94 -18.91
C LEU A 57 25.51 -13.99 -19.54
N GLU A 58 26.47 -14.54 -20.29
CA GLU A 58 27.46 -13.75 -21.05
C GLU A 58 26.85 -12.95 -22.22
N LYS A 59 25.57 -13.17 -22.55
CA LYS A 59 24.87 -12.43 -23.60
C LYS A 59 23.37 -12.31 -23.31
N LEU A 60 22.82 -11.11 -23.53
CA LEU A 60 21.39 -10.82 -23.45
C LEU A 60 20.60 -11.61 -24.52
N PRO A 61 19.43 -12.18 -24.19
CA PRO A 61 18.48 -12.68 -25.18
C PRO A 61 18.04 -11.56 -26.13
N ASP A 62 17.92 -11.85 -27.42
CA ASP A 62 17.62 -10.83 -28.45
C ASP A 62 16.29 -10.09 -28.20
N GLU A 63 15.30 -10.77 -27.61
CA GLU A 63 14.02 -10.18 -27.20
C GLU A 63 14.19 -9.13 -26.09
N LEU A 64 15.04 -9.40 -25.09
CA LEU A 64 15.34 -8.45 -24.02
C LEU A 64 16.15 -7.26 -24.57
N ALA A 65 17.13 -7.51 -25.45
CA ALA A 65 17.88 -6.44 -26.11
C ALA A 65 16.98 -5.49 -26.93
N ALA A 66 15.97 -6.01 -27.63
CA ALA A 66 14.99 -5.20 -28.36
C ALA A 66 14.08 -4.38 -27.42
N VAL A 67 13.67 -4.94 -26.28
CA VAL A 67 12.84 -4.26 -25.28
C VAL A 67 13.62 -3.15 -24.57
N LEU A 68 14.88 -3.38 -24.18
CA LEU A 68 15.76 -2.36 -23.59
C LEU A 68 15.96 -1.19 -24.53
N LYS A 69 16.28 -1.46 -25.81
CA LYS A 69 16.44 -0.41 -26.83
C LYS A 69 15.17 0.44 -26.98
N LYS A 70 13.98 -0.17 -26.90
CA LYS A 70 12.70 0.55 -26.93
C LYS A 70 12.48 1.41 -25.68
N ALA A 71 12.92 0.97 -24.50
CA ALA A 71 12.90 1.78 -23.28
C ALA A 71 13.83 3.00 -23.40
N GLU A 72 15.04 2.82 -23.92
CA GLU A 72 16.01 3.89 -24.20
C GLU A 72 15.49 4.87 -25.26
N GLU A 73 14.86 4.39 -26.34
CA GLU A 73 14.23 5.24 -27.37
C GLU A 73 13.02 6.02 -26.83
N ASN A 74 12.24 5.45 -25.92
CA ASN A 74 11.14 6.14 -25.23
C ASN A 74 11.63 7.19 -24.21
N ALA A 75 12.84 7.04 -23.67
CA ALA A 75 13.46 8.11 -22.89
C ALA A 75 13.75 9.34 -23.76
N GLY A 76 14.27 9.15 -24.98
CA GLY A 76 14.67 10.24 -25.88
C GLY A 76 13.53 11.06 -26.51
N LYS A 77 12.31 10.53 -26.63
CA LYS A 77 11.22 11.22 -27.36
C LYS A 77 10.52 12.34 -26.59
N GLU A 78 10.49 12.29 -25.26
CA GLU A 78 9.83 13.32 -24.43
C GLU A 78 10.76 14.48 -24.04
N ALA A 79 12.08 14.29 -24.13
CA ALA A 79 13.06 15.39 -23.98
C ALA A 79 12.91 16.50 -25.04
N SER A 80 12.08 16.27 -26.07
CA SER A 80 11.80 17.19 -27.17
C SER A 80 10.59 18.12 -26.93
N SER A 81 9.75 17.86 -25.91
CA SER A 81 8.44 18.52 -25.77
C SER A 81 8.34 19.65 -24.72
N THR A 82 9.44 20.06 -24.08
CA THR A 82 9.44 21.12 -23.05
C THR A 82 10.39 22.29 -23.33
N VAL A 83 10.35 22.85 -24.54
CA VAL A 83 10.70 24.27 -24.77
C VAL A 83 9.75 24.87 -25.82
N GLY A 84 8.94 25.84 -25.43
CA GLY A 84 8.09 26.60 -26.35
C GLY A 84 8.50 28.06 -26.46
N ASN A 85 9.10 28.46 -27.59
CA ASN A 85 8.82 29.72 -28.31
C ASN A 85 9.78 29.95 -29.49
N GLY A 86 9.26 30.51 -30.59
CA GLY A 86 10.06 31.20 -31.63
C GLY A 86 9.97 30.60 -33.03
N GLU A 87 8.98 31.03 -33.82
CA GLU A 87 8.91 30.72 -35.26
C GLU A 87 9.99 31.46 -36.06
N THR A 88 10.60 30.80 -37.05
CA THR A 88 10.63 31.28 -38.44
C THR A 88 11.13 30.21 -39.43
N THR A 89 10.66 30.31 -40.67
CA THR A 89 10.76 29.32 -41.77
C THR A 89 12.10 29.29 -42.50
N GLY A 90 12.55 28.12 -43.00
CA GLY A 90 13.86 28.04 -43.68
C GLY A 90 14.28 26.81 -44.51
N THR A 91 13.37 26.01 -45.07
CA THR A 91 13.58 25.13 -46.27
C THR A 91 14.57 23.93 -46.21
N ILE A 92 14.15 22.85 -46.87
CA ILE A 92 14.82 21.53 -47.02
C ILE A 92 15.98 21.57 -48.03
N GLY A 93 17.02 20.76 -47.80
CA GLY A 93 18.02 20.38 -48.81
C GLY A 93 18.65 19.02 -48.50
N SER A 94 18.20 17.95 -49.18
CA SER A 94 18.78 16.60 -49.11
C SER A 94 19.44 16.23 -50.44
N THR A 95 20.60 15.57 -50.39
CA THR A 95 21.17 14.78 -51.51
C THR A 95 22.03 13.63 -50.98
N ASP A 96 21.68 12.40 -51.37
CA ASP A 96 22.41 11.16 -51.12
C ASP A 96 23.76 11.06 -51.86
N SER A 97 24.65 10.16 -51.42
CA SER A 97 25.09 9.00 -52.24
C SER A 97 26.14 8.09 -51.57
N THR A 98 25.66 6.96 -51.03
CA THR A 98 26.04 5.56 -51.38
C THR A 98 27.47 5.17 -51.79
N ASN A 99 28.00 4.08 -51.18
CA ASN A 99 28.45 2.92 -51.96
C ASN A 99 28.57 1.60 -51.15
N ASN A 100 28.40 0.46 -51.85
CA ASN A 100 28.36 -0.92 -51.31
C ASN A 100 29.74 -1.59 -51.20
N LEU A 101 29.86 -2.67 -50.40
CA LEU A 101 30.17 -4.06 -50.86
C LEU A 101 30.33 -5.07 -49.69
N LYS A 102 30.25 -6.38 -50.01
CA LYS A 102 30.25 -7.56 -49.09
C LYS A 102 30.96 -8.77 -49.81
N PRO A 103 31.08 -10.00 -49.25
CA PRO A 103 32.20 -10.50 -48.43
C PRO A 103 32.91 -11.79 -48.95
N ALA A 104 34.00 -12.20 -48.27
CA ALA A 104 34.61 -13.55 -48.18
C ALA A 104 35.65 -13.57 -47.01
N GLU A 105 36.16 -14.64 -46.39
CA GLU A 105 35.79 -16.07 -46.20
C GLU A 105 36.58 -16.66 -44.98
N ALA A 106 36.54 -17.98 -44.70
CA ALA A 106 37.30 -18.68 -43.63
C ALA A 106 37.98 -19.98 -44.12
N PRO A 107 38.96 -20.55 -43.38
CA PRO A 107 38.73 -21.73 -42.49
C PRO A 107 39.57 -21.66 -41.17
N GLY A 108 39.68 -22.64 -40.25
CA GLY A 108 39.23 -24.05 -40.16
C GLY A 108 39.51 -24.68 -38.77
N ILE A 109 39.61 -26.03 -38.67
CA ILE A 109 39.84 -26.83 -37.42
C ILE A 109 40.85 -27.99 -37.70
N PRO A 110 41.37 -28.74 -36.69
CA PRO A 110 40.88 -30.11 -36.47
C PRO A 110 40.83 -30.62 -34.99
N GLU A 111 40.15 -31.77 -34.78
CA GLU A 111 39.93 -32.52 -33.51
C GLU A 111 40.61 -33.93 -33.50
N ASN A 112 40.36 -34.72 -32.42
CA ASN A 112 40.53 -36.19 -32.25
C ASN A 112 41.93 -36.76 -31.89
N GLU A 113 42.13 -37.85 -31.12
CA GLU A 113 41.21 -38.80 -30.40
C GLU A 113 41.93 -39.70 -29.34
N THR A 114 41.14 -40.39 -28.49
CA THR A 114 41.39 -41.72 -27.83
C THR A 114 42.31 -41.97 -26.61
N LYS A 115 41.92 -43.02 -25.84
CA LYS A 115 42.41 -43.64 -24.57
C LYS A 115 42.98 -45.07 -24.88
N PRO A 116 43.67 -45.86 -23.99
CA PRO A 116 43.11 -46.39 -22.72
C PRO A 116 44.08 -46.85 -21.56
N SER A 117 43.45 -47.31 -20.46
CA SER A 117 43.85 -48.23 -19.33
C SER A 117 45.29 -48.77 -19.18
N GLU A 118 45.91 -48.91 -17.99
CA GLU A 118 45.55 -49.76 -16.80
C GLU A 118 46.42 -49.38 -15.54
N ALA A 119 46.26 -49.83 -14.28
CA ALA A 119 45.26 -50.64 -13.55
C ALA A 119 45.35 -50.45 -11.98
N MET A 120 44.86 -51.43 -11.20
CA MET A 120 44.46 -51.44 -9.77
C MET A 120 45.55 -51.51 -8.65
N SER A 121 45.23 -50.91 -7.49
CA SER A 121 45.25 -51.57 -6.16
C SER A 121 44.45 -50.73 -5.12
N GLY A 122 43.78 -51.36 -4.15
CA GLY A 122 42.80 -50.71 -3.26
C GLY A 122 43.24 -50.52 -1.80
N GLY A 123 42.49 -49.71 -1.06
CA GLY A 123 42.66 -49.45 0.38
C GLY A 123 41.49 -48.61 0.94
N GLN A 124 40.96 -49.01 2.09
CA GLN A 124 39.64 -48.65 2.65
C GLN A 124 39.34 -47.14 2.84
N ASN A 125 38.05 -46.81 2.77
CA ASN A 125 37.48 -45.55 3.27
C ASN A 125 37.60 -45.46 4.80
N ASP A 126 38.10 -44.33 5.29
CA ASP A 126 37.62 -43.73 6.54
C ASP A 126 37.34 -42.24 6.29
N LYS A 127 36.27 -41.72 6.90
CA LYS A 127 35.81 -40.33 6.68
C LYS A 127 36.62 -39.36 7.54
N GLU A 128 37.28 -38.38 6.92
CA GLU A 128 37.67 -37.16 7.64
C GLU A 128 37.20 -35.92 6.86
N ILE A 129 36.35 -35.12 7.50
CA ILE A 129 35.78 -33.89 6.95
C ILE A 129 36.76 -32.75 7.19
N ALA A 130 37.18 -32.06 6.12
CA ALA A 130 38.04 -30.89 6.24
C ALA A 130 37.35 -29.78 7.07
N LYS A 131 38.06 -29.29 8.10
CA LYS A 131 37.55 -28.29 9.03
C LYS A 131 37.23 -26.95 8.34
N PRO A 132 36.15 -26.25 8.74
CA PRO A 132 35.96 -24.85 8.39
C PRO A 132 37.11 -23.98 8.91
N SER A 133 37.47 -22.93 8.17
CA SER A 133 38.38 -21.89 8.64
C SER A 133 37.84 -21.21 9.90
N GLN A 134 38.70 -21.01 10.89
CA GLN A 134 38.31 -20.35 12.14
C GLN A 134 37.89 -18.89 11.90
N PRO A 135 36.93 -18.35 12.68
CA PRO A 135 36.61 -16.93 12.67
C PRO A 135 37.83 -16.11 13.08
N ILE A 136 38.18 -15.09 12.30
CA ILE A 136 39.17 -14.10 12.70
C ILE A 136 38.54 -13.30 13.83
N THR A 137 39.04 -13.47 15.05
CA THR A 137 38.61 -12.67 16.21
C THR A 137 39.00 -11.21 15.93
N PRO A 138 38.08 -10.23 16.03
CA PRO A 138 38.46 -8.83 15.88
C PRO A 138 39.53 -8.46 16.89
N GLU A 139 40.62 -7.81 16.46
CA GLU A 139 41.61 -7.29 17.41
C GLU A 139 40.91 -6.32 18.36
N THR A 140 41.06 -6.54 19.67
CA THR A 140 40.59 -5.61 20.69
C THR A 140 41.32 -4.28 20.49
N PRO A 141 40.61 -3.15 20.29
CA PRO A 141 41.26 -1.85 20.07
C PRO A 141 42.23 -1.53 21.22
N LYS A 142 43.50 -1.31 20.90
CA LYS A 142 44.50 -0.93 21.92
C LYS A 142 44.13 0.41 22.53
N VAL A 143 44.14 0.46 23.86
CA VAL A 143 43.62 1.57 24.68
C VAL A 143 44.58 2.76 24.67
N GLU A 144 44.65 3.47 23.54
CA GLU A 144 45.17 4.85 23.43
C GLU A 144 44.33 5.75 22.49
N GLN A 145 43.32 5.21 21.79
CA GLN A 145 42.44 6.01 20.92
C GLN A 145 41.34 6.71 21.71
N THR A 146 41.38 8.05 21.78
CA THR A 146 40.26 8.87 22.23
C THR A 146 39.21 9.02 21.12
N GLY A 147 38.04 8.39 21.23
CA GLY A 147 36.94 8.55 20.27
C GLY A 147 36.13 7.29 20.02
N ASP A 148 35.44 7.24 18.89
CA ASP A 148 34.63 6.10 18.41
C ASP A 148 35.39 5.16 17.46
N GLY A 149 36.73 5.22 17.47
CA GLY A 149 37.60 4.49 16.54
C GLY A 149 37.85 5.21 15.20
N THR A 150 37.27 6.40 14.98
CA THR A 150 37.58 7.20 13.78
C THR A 150 39.02 7.71 13.81
N VAL A 151 39.78 7.42 12.75
CA VAL A 151 41.15 7.92 12.53
C VAL A 151 41.13 9.10 11.55
N GLU A 152 42.01 10.08 11.75
CA GLU A 152 42.12 11.22 10.85
C GLU A 152 42.89 10.85 9.58
N LEU A 153 42.33 11.22 8.42
CA LEU A 153 42.97 11.02 7.12
C LEU A 153 44.28 11.80 7.04
N ALA A 154 45.26 11.25 6.31
CA ALA A 154 46.60 11.81 6.19
C ALA A 154 46.57 13.30 5.77
N ASN A 155 47.51 14.08 6.32
CA ASN A 155 47.63 15.51 6.07
C ASN A 155 48.15 15.86 4.66
N GLN A 156 48.50 14.86 3.84
CA GLN A 156 48.84 15.03 2.44
C GLN A 156 48.26 13.87 1.61
N PHE A 157 47.90 14.17 0.36
CA PHE A 157 47.46 13.20 -0.64
C PHE A 157 48.01 13.63 -2.00
N THR A 158 48.44 12.66 -2.79
CA THR A 158 48.84 12.85 -4.19
C THR A 158 47.90 12.04 -5.05
N ALA A 159 47.15 12.71 -5.92
CA ALA A 159 46.23 12.06 -6.83
C ALA A 159 46.96 11.13 -7.81
N SER A 160 46.37 9.96 -8.09
CA SER A 160 46.92 9.02 -9.08
C SER A 160 46.48 9.38 -10.50
N LYS A 161 45.36 10.08 -10.65
CA LYS A 161 44.82 10.56 -11.93
C LYS A 161 44.40 12.04 -11.85
N PRO A 162 45.33 12.99 -11.58
CA PRO A 162 45.01 14.41 -11.56
C PRO A 162 44.59 14.90 -12.95
N ALA A 163 43.71 15.91 -12.99
CA ALA A 163 43.37 16.60 -14.23
C ALA A 163 44.62 17.26 -14.85
N SER A 164 44.74 17.23 -16.18
CA SER A 164 45.88 17.82 -16.89
C SER A 164 45.78 19.34 -16.92
N GLU A 165 46.92 20.04 -16.88
CA GLU A 165 46.95 21.52 -16.94
C GLU A 165 46.20 22.05 -18.19
N ALA A 166 46.34 21.35 -19.33
CA ALA A 166 45.62 21.68 -20.57
C ALA A 166 44.09 21.53 -20.43
N SER A 167 43.60 20.49 -19.75
CA SER A 167 42.15 20.33 -19.48
C SER A 167 41.62 21.40 -18.54
N ILE A 168 42.40 21.78 -17.53
CA ILE A 168 42.08 22.89 -16.61
C ILE A 168 42.04 24.22 -17.36
N GLU A 169 43.01 24.50 -18.23
CA GLU A 169 43.02 25.72 -19.04
C GLU A 169 41.87 25.78 -20.06
N ALA A 170 41.49 24.66 -20.66
CA ALA A 170 40.33 24.58 -21.55
C ALA A 170 39.03 24.85 -20.78
N ALA A 171 38.82 24.16 -19.66
CA ALA A 171 37.68 24.39 -18.77
C ALA A 171 37.61 25.85 -18.27
N SER A 172 38.76 26.43 -17.87
CA SER A 172 38.86 27.81 -17.41
C SER A 172 38.43 28.87 -18.44
N LYS A 173 38.42 28.51 -19.74
CA LYS A 173 38.04 29.38 -20.86
C LYS A 173 36.68 29.01 -21.47
N SER A 174 36.07 27.88 -21.07
CA SER A 174 34.79 27.43 -21.61
C SER A 174 33.63 28.27 -21.06
N SER A 175 32.67 28.60 -21.93
CA SER A 175 31.41 29.22 -21.52
C SER A 175 30.61 28.33 -20.57
N ASP A 176 30.77 27.00 -20.64
CA ASP A 176 30.02 26.04 -19.82
C ASP A 176 30.42 26.17 -18.34
N TYR A 177 31.70 26.44 -18.06
CA TYR A 177 32.21 26.67 -16.71
C TYR A 177 32.00 28.12 -16.28
N LEU A 178 32.26 29.10 -17.17
CA LEU A 178 32.10 30.53 -16.86
C LEU A 178 30.64 30.92 -16.59
N LYS A 179 29.66 30.18 -17.14
CA LYS A 179 28.23 30.39 -16.91
C LYS A 179 27.56 29.26 -16.13
N LYS A 180 28.31 28.28 -15.61
CA LYS A 180 27.75 27.15 -14.85
C LYS A 180 26.87 27.68 -13.72
N GLU A 181 25.70 27.07 -13.58
CA GLU A 181 24.93 27.09 -12.35
C GLU A 181 24.93 25.66 -11.82
N TYR A 182 25.22 25.50 -10.53
CA TYR A 182 25.37 24.21 -9.87
C TYR A 182 24.05 23.71 -9.30
N LYS A 183 23.68 22.49 -9.67
CA LYS A 183 22.59 21.75 -9.03
C LYS A 183 23.09 21.18 -7.71
N VAL A 184 22.54 21.69 -6.61
CA VAL A 184 22.93 21.32 -5.24
C VAL A 184 21.66 20.97 -4.48
N PHE A 185 21.62 19.78 -3.88
CA PHE A 185 20.57 19.40 -2.94
C PHE A 185 21.09 19.26 -1.50
N PRO A 186 20.24 19.51 -0.47
CA PRO A 186 19.04 20.36 -0.54
C PRO A 186 19.34 21.76 -1.11
N THR A 187 18.37 22.30 -1.83
CA THR A 187 18.50 23.57 -2.56
C THR A 187 18.91 24.71 -1.62
N PRO A 188 20.04 25.41 -1.87
CA PRO A 188 20.50 26.45 -0.96
C PRO A 188 19.53 27.61 -0.80
N GLN A 189 19.58 28.29 0.34
CA GLN A 189 18.74 29.46 0.62
C GLN A 189 19.06 30.62 -0.32
N LYS A 190 20.34 30.95 -0.50
CA LYS A 190 20.81 32.00 -1.43
C LYS A 190 22.12 31.59 -2.10
N VAL A 191 22.17 31.77 -3.41
CA VAL A 191 23.38 31.61 -4.24
C VAL A 191 23.61 32.90 -5.01
N THR A 192 24.87 33.29 -5.19
CA THR A 192 25.25 34.47 -5.96
C THR A 192 26.52 34.13 -6.75
N TYR A 193 26.38 33.99 -8.06
CA TYR A 193 27.49 33.73 -8.96
C TYR A 193 28.28 35.01 -9.23
N GLY A 194 29.60 34.88 -9.23
CA GLY A 194 30.54 35.92 -9.65
C GLY A 194 31.10 35.65 -11.05
N GLU A 195 31.86 36.61 -11.54
CA GLU A 195 32.67 36.45 -12.75
C GLU A 195 33.93 35.63 -12.46
N GLY A 196 34.36 34.86 -13.46
CA GLY A 196 35.58 34.05 -13.40
C GLY A 196 35.43 32.70 -12.69
N ILE A 197 36.57 32.02 -12.55
CA ILE A 197 36.69 30.64 -12.07
C ILE A 197 37.84 30.51 -11.05
N THR A 198 37.75 29.48 -10.22
CA THR A 198 38.80 29.00 -9.32
C THR A 198 39.15 27.56 -9.71
N ALA A 199 40.43 27.26 -9.89
CA ALA A 199 40.90 25.94 -10.33
C ALA A 199 41.70 25.25 -9.24
N LEU A 200 41.41 23.99 -8.95
CA LEU A 200 42.15 23.18 -7.97
C LEU A 200 43.43 22.60 -8.60
N ARG A 201 44.35 23.50 -9.02
CA ARG A 201 45.55 23.15 -9.78
C ARG A 201 46.58 22.42 -8.91
N LYS A 202 47.20 21.39 -9.49
CA LYS A 202 48.40 20.67 -8.99
C LYS A 202 48.21 20.07 -7.58
N GLN A 203 48.47 20.85 -6.54
CA GLN A 203 48.28 20.51 -5.14
C GLN A 203 47.67 21.71 -4.42
N VAL A 204 46.52 21.52 -3.78
CA VAL A 204 45.85 22.55 -2.98
C VAL A 204 46.38 22.58 -1.54
N ASN A 205 46.35 23.75 -0.90
CA ASN A 205 46.71 23.91 0.50
C ASN A 205 45.44 23.97 1.37
N LEU A 206 45.37 23.15 2.42
CA LEU A 206 44.24 23.11 3.35
C LEU A 206 44.61 23.85 4.65
N VAL A 207 43.81 24.86 5.00
CA VAL A 207 43.95 25.64 6.23
C VAL A 207 42.67 25.45 7.05
N MET A 208 42.75 24.62 8.07
CA MET A 208 41.61 24.21 8.89
C MET A 208 41.75 24.77 10.31
N GLY A 209 40.70 25.42 10.82
CA GLY A 209 40.67 25.88 12.21
C GLY A 209 40.62 24.71 13.21
N ASP A 210 41.29 24.90 14.35
CA ASP A 210 41.48 23.85 15.37
C ASP A 210 40.19 23.42 16.08
N GLN A 211 39.12 24.22 15.97
CA GLN A 211 37.79 23.97 16.53
C GLN A 211 36.91 23.02 15.70
N LEU A 212 37.36 22.60 14.50
CA LEU A 212 36.64 21.60 13.70
C LEU A 212 36.81 20.22 14.31
N ASP A 213 35.79 19.37 14.20
CA ASP A 213 35.93 17.95 14.56
C ASP A 213 36.65 17.14 13.48
N ILE A 214 37.04 15.92 13.85
CA ILE A 214 37.73 14.96 12.99
C ILE A 214 36.92 14.56 11.75
N TYR A 215 35.59 14.49 11.86
CA TYR A 215 34.68 14.10 10.78
C TYR A 215 34.62 15.19 9.72
N THR A 216 34.53 16.46 10.12
CA THR A 216 34.55 17.62 9.23
C THR A 216 35.90 17.78 8.54
N ARG A 217 37.03 17.56 9.24
CA ARG A 217 38.36 17.53 8.60
C ARG A 217 38.50 16.38 7.60
N ASN A 218 38.01 15.18 7.96
CA ASN A 218 38.00 14.02 7.06
C ASN A 218 37.10 14.26 5.83
N ARG A 219 35.92 14.87 6.00
CA ARG A 219 34.98 15.17 4.90
C ARG A 219 35.64 15.99 3.79
N LEU A 220 36.41 17.03 4.13
CA LEU A 220 37.18 17.79 3.12
C LEU A 220 38.25 16.92 2.44
N LYS A 221 39.02 16.17 3.22
CA LYS A 221 40.08 15.28 2.72
C LYS A 221 39.52 14.22 1.75
N SER A 222 38.40 13.60 2.08
CA SER A 222 37.69 12.65 1.21
C SER A 222 37.14 13.30 -0.06
N VAL A 223 36.44 14.44 0.05
CA VAL A 223 35.90 15.15 -1.13
C VAL A 223 36.99 15.48 -2.15
N LEU A 224 38.20 15.81 -1.71
CA LEU A 224 39.34 16.05 -2.60
C LEU A 224 39.95 14.75 -3.17
N GLN A 225 39.98 13.66 -2.39
CA GLN A 225 40.43 12.34 -2.86
C GLN A 225 39.50 11.78 -3.95
N ASP A 226 38.18 11.84 -3.71
CA ASP A 226 37.15 11.39 -4.65
C ASP A 226 37.28 12.11 -6.01
N ASN A 227 37.61 13.41 -5.98
CA ASN A 227 37.79 14.26 -7.16
C ASN A 227 39.23 14.30 -7.71
N GLN A 228 40.12 13.40 -7.25
CA GLN A 228 41.53 13.31 -7.69
C GLN A 228 42.31 14.64 -7.59
N VAL A 229 42.06 15.41 -6.51
CA VAL A 229 42.77 16.65 -6.20
C VAL A 229 43.83 16.36 -5.13
N SER A 230 45.10 16.52 -5.48
CA SER A 230 46.20 16.42 -4.52
C SER A 230 46.11 17.55 -3.49
N TYR A 231 46.42 17.29 -2.22
CA TYR A 231 46.39 18.31 -1.17
C TYR A 231 47.54 18.18 -0.18
N LYS A 232 47.80 19.28 0.54
CA LYS A 232 48.64 19.31 1.74
C LYS A 232 47.99 20.22 2.79
N THR A 233 47.96 19.78 4.05
CA THR A 233 47.45 20.56 5.18
C THR A 233 48.56 21.41 5.78
N SER A 234 48.26 22.66 6.13
CA SER A 234 49.17 23.55 6.85
C SER A 234 48.39 24.51 7.77
N LYS A 235 49.10 25.34 8.54
CA LYS A 235 48.50 26.31 9.48
C LYS A 235 48.24 27.70 8.86
N THR A 236 48.74 27.97 7.66
CA THR A 236 48.66 29.29 7.01
C THR A 236 48.48 29.15 5.50
N ALA A 237 47.98 30.20 4.85
CA ALA A 237 47.95 30.25 3.39
C ALA A 237 49.33 30.02 2.74
N VAL A 238 49.35 29.35 1.60
CA VAL A 238 50.55 29.15 0.76
C VAL A 238 50.40 29.99 -0.51
N SER A 239 51.34 30.91 -0.73
CA SER A 239 51.34 31.79 -1.91
C SER A 239 51.49 31.01 -3.21
N GLY A 240 50.73 31.37 -4.24
CA GLY A 240 50.72 30.71 -5.56
C GLY A 240 50.02 29.35 -5.61
N ALA A 241 49.56 28.80 -4.48
CA ALA A 241 48.71 27.62 -4.43
C ALA A 241 47.23 28.01 -4.30
N THR A 242 46.33 27.13 -4.73
CA THR A 242 44.90 27.25 -4.42
C THR A 242 44.70 26.89 -2.95
N ASN A 243 44.12 27.81 -2.16
CA ASN A 243 43.94 27.64 -0.71
C ASN A 243 42.48 27.32 -0.38
N ILE A 244 42.26 26.32 0.47
CA ILE A 244 40.94 25.94 0.99
C ILE A 244 40.92 26.20 2.50
N TYR A 245 40.08 27.12 2.93
CA TYR A 245 39.94 27.54 4.32
C TYR A 245 38.66 26.99 4.95
N LEU A 246 38.75 26.34 6.11
CA LEU A 246 37.60 25.93 6.91
C LEU A 246 37.64 26.58 8.31
N GLY A 247 36.53 27.17 8.73
CA GLY A 247 36.43 27.85 10.04
C GLY A 247 35.03 27.84 10.63
N VAL A 248 34.96 28.11 11.93
CA VAL A 248 33.70 28.38 12.65
C VAL A 248 33.62 29.87 12.92
N HIS A 249 32.41 30.42 12.79
CA HIS A 249 32.14 31.84 12.95
C HIS A 249 32.47 32.35 14.37
N GLY A 250 32.98 33.58 14.47
CA GLY A 250 33.30 34.24 15.72
C GLY A 250 34.59 33.75 16.38
N GLN A 251 35.36 32.87 15.72
CA GLN A 251 36.62 32.32 16.23
C GLN A 251 37.87 33.01 15.62
N GLY A 252 37.68 34.04 14.78
CA GLY A 252 38.78 34.79 14.17
C GLY A 252 39.57 34.00 13.14
N SER A 253 38.91 33.03 12.49
CA SER A 253 39.56 32.05 11.61
C SER A 253 40.05 32.68 10.29
N GLN A 254 41.08 32.10 9.67
CA GLN A 254 41.51 32.49 8.32
C GLN A 254 40.39 32.31 7.27
N ALA A 255 39.42 31.42 7.52
CA ALA A 255 38.25 31.28 6.65
C ALA A 255 37.35 32.53 6.67
N GLU A 256 37.08 33.12 7.84
CA GLU A 256 36.32 34.36 7.95
C GLU A 256 36.99 35.53 7.23
N GLN A 257 38.33 35.60 7.26
CA GLN A 257 39.11 36.62 6.57
C GLN A 257 39.04 36.51 5.03
N ASN A 258 38.82 35.30 4.50
CA ASN A 258 38.73 35.01 3.06
C ASN A 258 37.29 34.90 2.54
N LEU A 259 36.28 35.05 3.41
CA LEU A 259 34.87 35.00 3.04
C LEU A 259 34.46 36.23 2.21
N SER A 260 33.45 36.10 1.36
CA SER A 260 32.73 37.26 0.81
C SER A 260 31.84 37.92 1.87
N LYS A 261 31.43 39.18 1.62
CA LYS A 261 30.44 39.84 2.49
C LYS A 261 29.10 39.11 2.40
N VAL A 262 28.65 38.56 3.51
CA VAL A 262 27.36 37.87 3.67
C VAL A 262 26.31 38.76 4.34
N SER A 263 25.07 38.30 4.39
CA SER A 263 23.95 38.97 5.04
C SER A 263 24.14 39.04 6.55
N ALA A 264 23.75 40.16 7.16
CA ALA A 264 23.73 40.30 8.61
C ALA A 264 22.74 39.29 9.23
N GLY A 265 23.14 38.66 10.34
CA GLY A 265 22.34 37.64 11.02
C GLY A 265 22.25 36.27 10.34
N LEU A 266 23.07 36.00 9.31
CA LEU A 266 23.14 34.66 8.70
C LEU A 266 23.44 33.57 9.74
N PHE A 267 24.48 33.76 10.54
CA PHE A 267 24.93 32.76 11.52
C PHE A 267 24.01 32.61 12.74
N ASP A 268 22.98 33.46 12.89
CA ASP A 268 21.93 33.26 13.89
C ASP A 268 20.98 32.12 13.51
N LYS A 269 20.86 31.82 12.20
CA LYS A 269 19.99 30.76 11.65
C LYS A 269 20.45 29.34 12.04
N ILE A 270 19.60 28.35 11.78
CA ILE A 270 19.85 26.93 12.08
C ILE A 270 20.90 26.38 11.10
N ASP A 271 21.91 25.67 11.61
CA ASP A 271 22.95 24.99 10.83
C ASP A 271 23.64 25.87 9.76
N ALA A 272 23.69 27.18 10.02
CA ALA A 272 24.00 28.19 9.03
C ALA A 272 25.48 28.20 8.61
N TYR A 273 25.73 28.25 7.31
CA TYR A 273 27.08 28.38 6.75
C TYR A 273 27.11 29.35 5.57
N ALA A 274 28.33 29.80 5.28
CA ALA A 274 28.67 30.54 4.09
C ALA A 274 29.82 29.83 3.36
N LEU A 275 29.69 29.66 2.05
CA LEU A 275 30.75 29.15 1.17
C LEU A 275 31.08 30.23 0.14
N THR A 276 32.36 30.49 -0.07
CA THR A 276 32.87 31.45 -1.06
C THR A 276 33.94 30.77 -1.91
N ILE A 277 33.78 30.84 -3.23
CA ILE A 277 34.77 30.46 -4.23
C ILE A 277 35.11 31.72 -5.01
N LYS A 278 36.36 32.21 -4.90
CA LYS A 278 36.87 33.39 -5.61
C LYS A 278 38.39 33.46 -5.53
N ASP A 279 39.00 34.24 -6.40
CA ASP A 279 40.42 34.65 -6.29
C ASP A 279 41.40 33.48 -6.11
N ASN A 280 41.09 32.35 -6.78
CA ASN A 280 41.79 31.07 -6.65
C ASN A 280 41.83 30.53 -5.20
N SER A 281 40.72 30.66 -4.48
CA SER A 281 40.53 30.19 -3.12
C SER A 281 39.11 29.66 -2.89
N ILE A 282 38.95 28.79 -1.89
CA ILE A 282 37.66 28.35 -1.36
C ILE A 282 37.66 28.62 0.14
N SER A 283 36.62 29.29 0.65
CA SER A 283 36.41 29.49 2.09
C SER A 283 35.04 28.97 2.50
N ILE A 284 34.97 28.19 3.57
CA ILE A 284 33.72 27.74 4.20
C ILE A 284 33.76 28.12 5.68
N VAL A 285 32.78 28.92 6.09
CA VAL A 285 32.55 29.33 7.47
C VAL A 285 31.19 28.81 7.92
N GLY A 286 31.13 28.04 8.99
CA GLY A 286 29.88 27.57 9.59
C GLY A 286 29.64 28.18 10.96
N LYS A 287 28.38 28.19 11.42
CA LYS A 287 27.99 28.51 12.79
C LYS A 287 28.68 27.61 13.83
N ASP A 288 28.90 26.35 13.44
CA ASP A 288 29.62 25.33 14.19
C ASP A 288 30.26 24.31 13.21
N THR A 289 30.86 23.26 13.74
CA THR A 289 31.53 22.20 12.97
C THR A 289 30.57 21.32 12.14
N ASP A 290 29.27 21.27 12.47
CA ASP A 290 28.25 20.58 11.65
C ASP A 290 27.87 21.46 10.46
N ALA A 291 27.69 22.77 10.67
CA ALA A 291 27.42 23.71 9.58
C ALA A 291 28.55 23.74 8.53
N VAL A 292 29.82 23.65 8.94
CA VAL A 292 30.96 23.49 8.01
C VAL A 292 30.87 22.18 7.22
N PHE A 293 30.42 21.08 7.85
CA PHE A 293 30.22 19.79 7.17
C PHE A 293 29.10 19.87 6.11
N TYR A 294 28.04 20.63 6.36
CA TYR A 294 26.98 20.87 5.37
C TYR A 294 27.49 21.75 4.21
N GLY A 295 28.33 22.74 4.48
CA GLY A 295 29.02 23.50 3.44
C GLY A 295 29.97 22.66 2.57
N LEU A 296 30.67 21.70 3.18
CA LEU A 296 31.48 20.72 2.43
C LEU A 296 30.64 19.78 1.57
N THR A 297 29.41 19.48 1.99
CA THR A 297 28.47 18.68 1.18
C THR A 297 27.98 19.47 -0.04
N THR A 298 27.71 20.77 0.11
CA THR A 298 27.48 21.66 -1.03
C THR A 298 28.70 21.73 -1.97
N LEU A 299 29.93 21.84 -1.45
CA LEU A 299 31.14 21.79 -2.27
C LEU A 299 31.28 20.45 -3.03
N LYS A 300 30.95 19.33 -2.39
CA LYS A 300 30.97 18.01 -3.02
C LYS A 300 30.03 17.94 -4.22
N HIS A 301 28.80 18.46 -4.10
CA HIS A 301 27.85 18.53 -5.21
C HIS A 301 28.37 19.43 -6.36
N MET A 302 28.92 20.60 -6.05
CA MET A 302 29.52 21.49 -7.06
C MET A 302 30.69 20.83 -7.82
N LEU A 303 31.55 20.08 -7.12
CA LEU A 303 32.64 19.33 -7.74
C LEU A 303 32.12 18.17 -8.61
N LYS A 304 31.09 17.45 -8.15
CA LYS A 304 30.48 16.33 -8.89
C LYS A 304 29.82 16.77 -10.20
N GLU A 305 29.34 18.00 -10.27
CA GLU A 305 28.85 18.64 -11.50
C GLU A 305 29.98 19.18 -12.41
N SER A 306 31.25 18.95 -12.08
CA SER A 306 32.40 19.51 -12.78
C SER A 306 33.35 18.41 -13.25
N GLN A 307 33.43 18.18 -14.58
CA GLN A 307 34.25 17.11 -15.17
C GLN A 307 35.76 17.30 -14.96
N VAL A 308 36.17 18.54 -14.71
CA VAL A 308 37.53 18.97 -14.39
C VAL A 308 37.40 19.80 -13.11
N PRO A 309 38.33 19.74 -12.12
CA PRO A 309 38.18 20.44 -10.83
C PRO A 309 38.43 21.95 -10.94
N VAL A 310 37.55 22.60 -11.69
CA VAL A 310 37.41 24.04 -11.93
C VAL A 310 35.99 24.39 -11.51
N LEU A 311 35.84 25.42 -10.69
CA LEU A 311 34.54 25.88 -10.21
C LEU A 311 34.36 27.36 -10.56
N ARG A 312 33.16 27.73 -11.00
CA ARG A 312 32.77 29.14 -11.16
C ARG A 312 32.84 29.84 -9.82
N ASN A 313 33.27 31.10 -9.83
CA ASN A 313 33.25 31.91 -8.63
C ASN A 313 31.80 32.05 -8.14
N VAL A 314 31.57 31.77 -6.86
CA VAL A 314 30.22 31.71 -6.26
C VAL A 314 30.29 32.02 -4.77
N THR A 315 29.28 32.73 -4.27
CA THR A 315 29.01 32.85 -2.83
C THR A 315 27.67 32.17 -2.54
N VAL A 316 27.66 31.26 -1.57
CA VAL A 316 26.47 30.59 -1.06
C VAL A 316 26.27 31.04 0.39
N GLU A 317 25.05 31.45 0.72
CA GLU A 317 24.59 31.73 2.08
C GLU A 317 23.43 30.79 2.36
N ASP A 318 23.58 29.87 3.32
CA ASP A 318 22.69 28.72 3.43
C ASP A 318 22.49 28.30 4.88
N TYR A 319 21.29 27.79 5.17
CA TYR A 319 20.82 27.42 6.51
C TYR A 319 19.57 26.55 6.40
N ALA A 320 19.30 25.74 7.42
CA ALA A 320 18.09 24.92 7.47
C ALA A 320 16.89 25.71 8.03
N GLU A 321 15.68 25.35 7.63
CA GLU A 321 14.43 25.84 8.24
C GLU A 321 13.99 24.98 9.44
N ILE A 322 14.40 23.71 9.52
CA ILE A 322 14.16 22.78 10.64
C ILE A 322 15.48 22.28 11.24
N LYS A 323 15.59 22.24 12.59
CA LYS A 323 16.80 21.78 13.31
C LYS A 323 17.05 20.28 13.21
N ASN A 324 16.04 19.47 13.53
CA ASN A 324 16.17 18.01 13.53
C ASN A 324 15.49 17.43 12.30
N ARG A 325 16.25 16.90 11.34
CA ARG A 325 15.79 16.40 10.04
C ARG A 325 16.27 14.95 9.90
N GLY A 326 15.37 13.97 9.80
CA GLY A 326 15.83 12.59 9.86
C GLY A 326 14.78 11.52 9.65
N PHE A 327 15.08 10.32 10.15
CA PHE A 327 14.21 9.15 10.03
C PHE A 327 14.30 8.25 11.27
N ILE A 328 13.21 7.53 11.53
CA ILE A 328 13.08 6.57 12.64
C ILE A 328 12.80 5.18 12.08
N GLU A 329 13.51 4.17 12.60
CA GLU A 329 13.14 2.77 12.39
C GLU A 329 12.10 2.39 13.43
N GLY A 330 10.84 2.82 13.21
CA GLY A 330 9.74 2.70 14.19
C GLY A 330 8.52 1.94 13.70
N TYR A 331 8.58 1.40 12.48
CA TYR A 331 7.53 0.60 11.83
C TYR A 331 7.45 -0.83 12.40
N TYR A 332 6.30 -1.49 12.20
CA TYR A 332 6.11 -2.91 12.51
C TYR A 332 6.44 -3.77 11.29
N GLY A 333 7.69 -4.22 11.16
CA GLY A 333 8.16 -5.06 10.05
C GLY A 333 9.57 -5.60 10.29
N ASN A 334 10.16 -6.27 9.28
CA ASN A 334 11.53 -6.78 9.42
C ASN A 334 12.49 -5.61 9.72
N PRO A 335 13.32 -5.70 10.78
CA PRO A 335 14.28 -4.65 11.08
C PRO A 335 15.32 -4.53 9.97
N TRP A 336 15.81 -3.32 9.72
CA TRP A 336 16.87 -3.11 8.74
C TRP A 336 18.15 -3.83 9.14
N SER A 337 18.87 -4.34 8.15
CA SER A 337 20.23 -4.84 8.37
C SER A 337 21.15 -3.72 8.86
N ASN A 338 22.22 -4.06 9.58
CA ASN A 338 23.18 -3.05 10.02
C ASN A 338 23.91 -2.36 8.84
N GLU A 339 24.03 -3.00 7.67
CA GLU A 339 24.54 -2.30 6.49
C GLU A 339 23.52 -1.31 5.93
N ASN A 340 22.23 -1.68 5.85
CA ASN A 340 21.17 -0.77 5.42
C ASN A 340 21.07 0.46 6.34
N ARG A 341 21.19 0.28 7.65
CA ARG A 341 21.23 1.40 8.63
C ARG A 341 22.41 2.35 8.37
N LYS A 342 23.62 1.81 8.14
CA LYS A 342 24.81 2.61 7.79
C LYS A 342 24.64 3.30 6.46
N GLU A 343 24.06 2.62 5.48
CA GLU A 343 23.79 3.16 4.15
C GLU A 343 22.81 4.33 4.18
N LEU A 344 21.72 4.23 4.95
CA LEU A 344 20.79 5.34 5.15
C LEU A 344 21.43 6.53 5.89
N MET A 345 22.33 6.28 6.85
CA MET A 345 23.12 7.35 7.49
C MET A 345 24.10 8.00 6.51
N ARG A 346 24.73 7.24 5.59
CA ARG A 346 25.58 7.78 4.52
C ARG A 346 24.77 8.60 3.53
N TYR A 347 23.60 8.09 3.09
CA TYR A 347 22.68 8.81 2.21
C TYR A 347 22.21 10.13 2.84
N GLY A 348 21.85 10.11 4.12
CA GLY A 348 21.53 11.32 4.89
C GLY A 348 22.69 12.32 4.98
N SER A 349 23.94 11.85 5.01
CA SER A 349 25.16 12.68 4.97
C SER A 349 25.23 13.56 3.73
N GLU A 350 24.84 13.02 2.58
CA GLU A 350 24.87 13.71 1.29
C GLU A 350 23.73 14.73 1.17
N LEU A 351 22.67 14.56 1.97
CA LEU A 351 21.46 15.39 1.91
C LEU A 351 21.24 16.25 3.18
N LYS A 352 22.29 16.45 3.99
CA LYS A 352 22.28 17.30 5.20
C LYS A 352 21.25 16.86 6.27
N LEU A 353 20.89 15.58 6.34
CA LEU A 353 20.08 15.00 7.42
C LEU A 353 20.90 14.83 8.71
N THR A 354 20.25 14.97 9.87
CA THR A 354 20.90 15.13 11.19
C THR A 354 20.74 13.94 12.12
N GLN A 355 19.68 13.13 11.99
CA GLN A 355 19.40 12.01 12.89
C GLN A 355 18.87 10.77 12.16
N TYR A 356 19.31 9.62 12.65
CA TYR A 356 18.66 8.31 12.53
C TYR A 356 18.27 7.86 13.94
N TYR A 357 16.96 7.73 14.19
CA TYR A 357 16.42 7.26 15.46
C TYR A 357 16.28 5.74 15.45
N PHE A 358 17.08 5.08 16.28
CA PHE A 358 17.03 3.64 16.50
C PHE A 358 15.90 3.31 17.49
N ALA A 359 14.79 2.80 16.96
CA ALA A 359 13.63 2.32 17.74
C ALA A 359 13.03 0.98 17.24
N PRO A 360 13.80 0.04 16.64
CA PRO A 360 13.23 -1.16 16.04
C PRO A 360 12.55 -2.02 17.10
N LYS A 361 11.24 -2.26 16.92
CA LYS A 361 10.37 -2.93 17.90
C LYS A 361 10.86 -4.35 18.28
N ASP A 362 11.67 -4.97 17.42
CA ASP A 362 12.26 -6.30 17.60
C ASP A 362 13.56 -6.33 18.41
N ASP A 363 14.22 -5.21 18.69
CA ASP A 363 15.37 -5.21 19.61
C ASP A 363 14.89 -5.33 21.07
N PRO A 364 15.05 -6.48 21.74
CA PRO A 364 14.57 -6.60 23.10
C PRO A 364 15.28 -5.62 24.04
N TYR A 365 16.55 -5.26 23.80
CA TYR A 365 17.31 -4.38 24.69
C TYR A 365 16.89 -2.91 24.63
N HIS A 366 16.13 -2.50 23.62
CA HIS A 366 15.49 -1.17 23.58
C HIS A 366 14.18 -1.15 24.40
N ASN A 367 13.48 -2.29 24.52
CA ASN A 367 12.17 -2.43 25.17
C ASN A 367 12.10 -3.59 26.18
N LYS A 368 11.76 -4.84 25.77
CA LYS A 368 11.47 -5.98 26.68
C LYS A 368 12.54 -6.25 27.74
N LYS A 369 13.80 -6.01 27.38
CA LYS A 369 15.04 -6.16 28.14
C LYS A 369 15.75 -4.81 28.35
N TRP A 370 15.03 -3.69 28.44
CA TRP A 370 15.63 -2.35 28.57
C TRP A 370 16.63 -2.24 29.73
N ARG A 371 16.41 -3.02 30.80
CA ARG A 371 17.24 -3.14 32.01
C ARG A 371 18.54 -3.92 31.82
N GLU A 372 18.63 -4.78 30.81
CA GLU A 372 19.82 -5.57 30.52
C GLU A 372 20.80 -4.75 29.69
N LEU A 373 22.10 -4.87 29.97
CA LEU A 373 23.16 -4.35 29.11
C LEU A 373 23.23 -5.18 27.81
N TYR A 374 23.69 -4.57 26.72
CA TYR A 374 23.95 -5.33 25.49
C TYR A 374 25.12 -6.32 25.69
N PRO A 375 25.05 -7.54 25.15
CA PRO A 375 26.22 -8.42 25.03
C PRO A 375 27.23 -7.82 24.02
N GLU A 376 28.52 -8.13 24.16
CA GLU A 376 29.59 -7.49 23.37
C GLU A 376 29.41 -7.63 21.85
N GLU A 377 28.86 -8.74 21.36
CA GLU A 377 28.54 -8.94 19.94
C GLU A 377 27.60 -7.84 19.41
N LYS A 378 26.48 -7.60 20.12
CA LYS A 378 25.52 -6.54 19.77
C LYS A 378 26.04 -5.14 20.10
N LEU A 379 26.89 -5.02 21.11
CA LEU A 379 27.55 -3.76 21.41
C LEU A 379 28.56 -3.36 20.31
N ALA A 380 29.23 -4.32 19.67
CA ALA A 380 30.11 -4.08 18.54
C ALA A 380 29.34 -3.63 17.28
N GLU A 381 28.14 -4.17 17.03
CA GLU A 381 27.22 -3.65 16.01
C GLU A 381 26.84 -2.18 16.27
N ILE A 382 26.48 -1.85 17.52
CA ILE A 382 26.12 -0.48 17.92
C ILE A 382 27.33 0.47 17.82
N ARG A 383 28.54 0.01 18.20
CA ARG A 383 29.80 0.77 18.08
C ARG A 383 30.02 1.24 16.65
N GLU A 384 29.83 0.35 15.69
CA GLU A 384 29.96 0.64 14.26
C GLU A 384 28.84 1.56 13.74
N LEU A 385 27.58 1.37 14.18
CA LEU A 385 26.47 2.28 13.83
C LEU A 385 26.69 3.69 14.36
N ALA A 386 27.12 3.82 15.62
CA ALA A 386 27.42 5.10 16.25
C ALA A 386 28.59 5.82 15.55
N ARG A 387 29.67 5.08 15.24
CA ARG A 387 30.81 5.57 14.48
C ARG A 387 30.39 6.12 13.11
N VAL A 388 29.55 5.40 12.36
CA VAL A 388 29.05 5.89 11.07
C VAL A 388 28.18 7.13 11.26
N GLY A 389 27.23 7.14 12.20
CA GLY A 389 26.37 8.30 12.44
C GLY A 389 27.12 9.57 12.88
N ASN A 390 28.22 9.41 13.62
CA ASN A 390 29.12 10.51 13.95
C ASN A 390 29.89 11.02 12.71
N GLN A 391 30.41 10.10 11.88
CA GLN A 391 31.14 10.43 10.65
C GLN A 391 30.28 11.13 9.59
N THR A 392 29.00 10.78 9.47
CA THR A 392 28.06 11.33 8.49
C THR A 392 27.34 12.60 8.94
N LYS A 393 27.42 12.92 10.24
CA LYS A 393 26.55 13.90 10.93
C LYS A 393 25.04 13.58 10.87
N THR A 394 24.63 12.46 10.27
CA THR A 394 23.30 11.85 10.43
C THR A 394 23.38 10.90 11.63
N ARG A 395 23.27 11.47 12.83
CA ARG A 395 23.63 10.83 14.10
C ARG A 395 22.76 9.63 14.43
N TYR A 396 23.39 8.57 14.94
CA TYR A 396 22.70 7.46 15.58
C TYR A 396 22.15 7.89 16.95
N VAL A 397 20.83 8.01 17.06
CA VAL A 397 20.11 8.32 18.30
C VAL A 397 19.56 7.04 18.88
N TRP A 398 20.05 6.62 20.06
CA TRP A 398 19.53 5.41 20.71
C TRP A 398 18.32 5.71 21.59
N THR A 399 17.21 4.98 21.39
CA THR A 399 15.98 5.19 22.15
C THR A 399 15.73 4.07 23.16
N ILE A 400 15.19 4.43 24.34
CA ILE A 400 14.78 3.48 25.38
C ILE A 400 13.26 3.52 25.58
N HIS A 401 12.64 2.35 25.74
CA HIS A 401 11.22 2.20 26.05
C HIS A 401 11.01 1.54 27.43
N PRO A 402 11.18 2.29 28.55
CA PRO A 402 11.15 1.72 29.89
C PRO A 402 9.74 1.58 30.48
N PHE A 403 8.69 1.96 29.73
CA PHE A 403 7.32 2.05 30.25
C PHE A 403 6.40 0.90 29.81
N MET A 404 6.72 0.17 28.74
CA MET A 404 5.88 -0.94 28.27
C MET A 404 6.11 -2.22 29.09
N ASN A 405 7.34 -2.74 29.06
CA ASN A 405 7.75 -4.02 29.65
C ASN A 405 8.65 -3.84 30.88
N ASN A 406 8.49 -4.69 31.91
CA ASN A 406 9.21 -4.64 33.19
C ASN A 406 9.44 -3.21 33.71
N ARG A 407 8.32 -2.47 33.81
CA ARG A 407 8.26 -1.00 33.78
C ARG A 407 9.12 -0.34 34.85
N ILE A 408 9.59 0.88 34.57
CA ILE A 408 10.21 1.74 35.58
C ILE A 408 9.24 2.04 36.73
N ARG A 409 9.73 1.98 37.98
CA ARG A 409 8.94 1.98 39.20
C ARG A 409 9.01 3.34 39.92
N PHE A 410 7.90 4.07 39.96
CA PHE A 410 7.81 5.38 40.63
C PHE A 410 7.15 5.34 42.02
N GLY A 411 6.47 4.25 42.38
CA GLY A 411 5.73 4.14 43.66
C GLY A 411 6.58 4.03 44.93
N ASN A 412 7.91 3.95 44.80
CA ASN A 412 8.85 3.93 45.90
C ASN A 412 10.18 4.57 45.47
N GLU A 413 10.72 5.47 46.28
CA GLU A 413 11.91 6.26 45.93
C GLU A 413 13.17 5.39 45.70
N ALA A 414 13.41 4.38 46.55
CA ALA A 414 14.56 3.50 46.38
C ALA A 414 14.44 2.64 45.11
N HIS A 415 13.23 2.18 44.76
CA HIS A 415 12.99 1.49 43.49
C HIS A 415 13.18 2.42 42.28
N TYR A 416 12.75 3.68 42.37
CA TYR A 416 12.97 4.67 41.31
C TYR A 416 14.46 4.94 41.10
N GLN A 417 15.22 5.17 42.17
CA GLN A 417 16.67 5.43 42.08
C GLN A 417 17.43 4.22 41.52
N ALA A 418 17.05 2.99 41.89
CA ALA A 418 17.63 1.77 41.32
C ALA A 418 17.32 1.62 39.81
N ASP A 419 16.10 1.96 39.40
CA ASP A 419 15.68 1.92 37.99
C ASP A 419 16.37 3.02 37.17
N LEU A 420 16.49 4.23 37.71
CA LEU A 420 17.24 5.34 37.12
C LEU A 420 18.74 5.00 37.00
N ALA A 421 19.34 4.37 38.01
CA ALA A 421 20.71 3.88 37.95
C ALA A 421 20.90 2.81 36.85
N THR A 422 19.89 1.97 36.62
CA THR A 422 19.88 0.99 35.53
C THR A 422 19.90 1.68 34.15
N ILE A 423 19.07 2.72 33.96
CA ILE A 423 19.09 3.54 32.72
C ILE A 423 20.44 4.22 32.54
N LYS A 424 20.99 4.83 33.59
CA LYS A 424 22.32 5.48 33.56
C LYS A 424 23.43 4.49 33.22
N ALA A 425 23.40 3.26 33.72
CA ALA A 425 24.36 2.22 33.37
C ALA A 425 24.25 1.82 31.88
N LYS A 426 23.03 1.61 31.37
CA LYS A 426 22.75 1.32 29.96
C LYS A 426 23.22 2.45 29.03
N PHE A 427 22.90 3.70 29.37
CA PHE A 427 23.36 4.87 28.60
C PHE A 427 24.88 5.04 28.70
N THR A 428 25.53 4.70 29.82
CA THR A 428 26.99 4.71 29.94
C THR A 428 27.63 3.71 28.98
N GLN A 429 27.15 2.46 28.95
CA GLN A 429 27.63 1.44 28.01
C GLN A 429 27.57 1.92 26.55
N LEU A 430 26.50 2.64 26.18
CA LEU A 430 26.29 3.18 24.84
C LEU A 430 27.16 4.41 24.55
N LEU A 431 27.35 5.31 25.52
CA LEU A 431 28.30 6.42 25.45
C LEU A 431 29.73 5.92 25.23
N ASP A 432 30.13 4.86 25.95
CA ASP A 432 31.47 4.27 25.89
C ASP A 432 31.79 3.68 24.51
N VAL A 433 30.78 3.27 23.73
CA VAL A 433 30.95 2.80 22.35
C VAL A 433 30.58 3.81 21.26
N GLY A 434 30.45 5.08 21.63
CA GLY A 434 30.38 6.18 20.66
C GLY A 434 28.98 6.78 20.41
N VAL A 435 27.92 6.30 21.07
CA VAL A 435 26.58 6.94 20.96
C VAL A 435 26.63 8.33 21.58
N ARG A 436 25.99 9.34 20.95
CA ARG A 436 26.08 10.75 21.36
C ARG A 436 24.74 11.49 21.44
N GLU A 437 23.62 10.80 21.25
CA GLU A 437 22.28 11.38 21.32
C GLU A 437 21.29 10.28 21.75
N PHE A 438 20.27 10.62 22.54
CA PHE A 438 19.36 9.66 23.18
C PHE A 438 17.90 10.10 23.08
N GLY A 439 16.97 9.14 23.17
CA GLY A 439 15.53 9.39 23.24
C GLY A 439 14.82 8.48 24.23
N VAL A 440 13.64 8.88 24.69
CA VAL A 440 12.79 8.09 25.59
C VAL A 440 11.40 7.94 24.99
N LEU A 441 10.91 6.70 24.96
CA LEU A 441 9.65 6.30 24.36
C LEU A 441 8.66 5.85 25.44
N ALA A 442 7.42 6.34 25.37
CA ALA A 442 6.29 5.95 26.21
C ALA A 442 5.01 5.68 25.39
N ASP A 443 5.12 5.53 24.07
CA ASP A 443 4.05 5.05 23.18
C ASP A 443 3.55 3.66 23.61
N ASP A 444 2.26 3.40 23.39
CA ASP A 444 1.60 2.10 23.65
C ASP A 444 1.76 1.56 25.10
N ALA A 445 2.12 2.42 26.06
CA ALA A 445 2.32 2.07 27.47
C ALA A 445 1.28 2.71 28.40
N PRO A 446 0.78 1.99 29.43
CA PRO A 446 -0.08 2.59 30.44
C PRO A 446 0.67 3.61 31.30
N SER A 447 -0.03 4.69 31.69
CA SER A 447 0.53 5.77 32.53
C SER A 447 1.21 5.24 33.80
N PRO A 448 2.38 5.78 34.19
CA PRO A 448 3.10 5.36 35.38
C PRO A 448 2.38 5.79 36.67
N VAL A 449 2.76 5.16 37.79
CA VAL A 449 2.42 5.67 39.13
C VAL A 449 2.92 7.11 39.27
N GLY A 450 2.09 8.01 39.76
CA GLY A 450 2.36 9.46 39.78
C GLY A 450 1.97 10.22 38.50
N GLY A 451 1.48 9.53 37.47
CA GLY A 451 1.01 10.14 36.23
C GLY A 451 2.12 10.85 35.45
N TYR A 452 1.76 11.88 34.68
CA TYR A 452 2.66 12.52 33.72
C TYR A 452 3.86 13.24 34.38
N HIS A 453 3.75 13.62 35.65
CA HIS A 453 4.88 14.17 36.42
C HIS A 453 6.02 13.17 36.60
N SER A 454 5.75 11.86 36.55
CA SER A 454 6.78 10.82 36.59
C SER A 454 7.63 10.79 35.30
N TYR A 455 7.03 11.06 34.13
CA TYR A 455 7.78 11.29 32.88
C TYR A 455 8.67 12.52 32.99
N VAL A 456 8.10 13.65 33.45
CA VAL A 456 8.82 14.91 33.69
C VAL A 456 10.02 14.70 34.62
N ARG A 457 9.83 13.95 35.71
CA ARG A 457 10.89 13.61 36.66
C ARG A 457 12.02 12.84 35.98
N LEU A 458 11.70 11.76 35.26
CA LEU A 458 12.69 10.96 34.56
C LEU A 458 13.49 11.80 33.54
N MET A 459 12.81 12.61 32.74
CA MET A 459 13.47 13.44 31.73
C MET A 459 14.36 14.53 32.33
N LYS A 460 14.01 15.07 33.49
CA LYS A 460 14.88 15.97 34.28
C LYS A 460 16.12 15.24 34.81
N ASP A 461 15.94 14.09 35.44
CA ASP A 461 17.05 13.33 36.04
C ASP A 461 18.03 12.77 34.99
N ILE A 462 17.54 12.41 33.79
CA ILE A 462 18.38 12.05 32.63
C ILE A 462 19.07 13.30 32.05
N THR A 463 18.37 14.43 31.87
CA THR A 463 18.96 15.67 31.34
C THR A 463 20.11 16.19 32.22
N ASN A 464 19.91 16.19 33.54
CA ASN A 464 20.93 16.60 34.50
C ASN A 464 22.17 15.70 34.38
N TRP A 465 21.95 14.38 34.36
CA TRP A 465 23.04 13.41 34.21
C TRP A 465 23.77 13.52 32.86
N LEU A 466 23.06 13.70 31.74
CA LEU A 466 23.70 13.95 30.45
C LEU A 466 24.51 15.25 30.48
N THR A 467 24.06 16.28 31.20
CA THR A 467 24.82 17.53 31.40
C THR A 467 26.12 17.30 32.17
N GLU A 468 26.12 16.48 33.22
CA GLU A 468 27.33 16.05 33.92
C GLU A 468 28.30 15.30 32.98
N LYS A 469 27.76 14.49 32.05
CA LYS A 469 28.54 13.66 31.12
C LYS A 469 29.10 14.41 29.90
N GLN A 470 28.59 15.59 29.52
CA GLN A 470 29.07 16.33 28.35
C GLN A 470 30.57 16.66 28.39
N THR A 471 31.15 16.82 29.59
CA THR A 471 32.59 17.09 29.75
C THR A 471 33.48 15.88 29.49
N ALA A 472 32.95 14.66 29.68
CA ALA A 472 33.66 13.41 29.48
C ALA A 472 33.50 12.85 28.05
N TYR A 473 32.36 13.11 27.40
CA TYR A 473 32.05 12.58 26.07
C TYR A 473 31.91 13.70 25.04
N SER A 474 33.00 13.97 24.32
CA SER A 474 33.00 14.93 23.21
C SER A 474 31.92 14.58 22.18
N GLY A 475 31.20 15.60 21.72
CA GLY A 475 30.07 15.48 20.78
C GLY A 475 28.72 15.11 21.41
N LEU A 476 28.64 14.85 22.73
CA LEU A 476 27.38 14.48 23.39
C LEU A 476 26.35 15.61 23.33
N ARG A 477 25.23 15.37 22.63
CA ARG A 477 24.08 16.26 22.58
C ARG A 477 23.13 16.00 23.75
N LYS A 478 22.52 17.08 24.24
CA LYS A 478 21.47 17.05 25.28
C LYS A 478 20.06 17.14 24.72
N ASP A 479 19.92 17.49 23.45
CA ASP A 479 18.65 17.35 22.74
C ASP A 479 18.19 15.90 22.85
N MET A 480 16.96 15.69 23.32
CA MET A 480 16.34 14.37 23.43
C MET A 480 14.90 14.43 22.92
N ILE A 481 14.46 13.36 22.27
CA ILE A 481 13.03 13.16 22.00
C ILE A 481 12.33 12.51 23.20
N PHE A 482 11.08 12.91 23.45
CA PHE A 482 10.15 12.18 24.31
C PHE A 482 8.87 11.87 23.50
N VAL A 483 8.60 10.59 23.26
CA VAL A 483 7.34 10.13 22.64
C VAL A 483 6.34 9.83 23.76
N PRO A 484 5.23 10.58 23.88
CA PRO A 484 4.20 10.39 24.91
C PRO A 484 3.24 9.24 24.55
N ALA A 485 2.36 8.85 25.47
CA ALA A 485 1.30 7.89 25.16
C ALA A 485 0.26 8.49 24.18
N TRP A 486 -0.09 9.77 24.34
CA TRP A 486 -0.95 10.53 23.45
C TRP A 486 -0.19 11.16 22.26
N TYR A 487 0.69 10.40 21.60
CA TYR A 487 1.50 10.91 20.46
C TYR A 487 0.64 11.39 19.28
N MET A 488 -0.57 10.87 19.14
CA MET A 488 -1.59 11.25 18.15
C MET A 488 -2.53 12.37 18.63
N GLY A 489 -2.30 12.95 19.81
CA GLY A 489 -3.19 13.91 20.45
C GLY A 489 -3.24 15.30 19.80
N GLN A 490 -4.20 16.10 20.24
CA GLN A 490 -4.49 17.46 19.72
C GLN A 490 -4.01 18.59 20.66
N GLY A 491 -3.34 18.23 21.77
CA GLY A 491 -2.89 19.17 22.81
C GLY A 491 -3.95 19.52 23.84
N THR A 492 -5.16 18.96 23.72
CA THR A 492 -6.22 19.10 24.72
C THR A 492 -6.00 18.19 25.92
N GLU A 493 -5.24 17.10 25.71
CA GLU A 493 -5.00 16.02 26.64
C GLU A 493 -4.12 16.47 27.81
N ALA A 494 -4.48 16.04 29.03
CA ALA A 494 -3.75 16.42 30.24
C ALA A 494 -2.27 15.96 30.21
N GLU A 495 -1.94 14.88 29.49
CA GLU A 495 -0.55 14.47 29.28
C GLU A 495 0.26 15.55 28.54
N LEU A 496 -0.21 15.92 27.34
CA LEU A 496 0.53 16.83 26.46
C LEU A 496 0.69 18.22 27.07
N ARG A 497 -0.34 18.73 27.77
CA ARG A 497 -0.26 19.97 28.55
C ARG A 497 0.80 19.89 29.65
N THR A 498 0.77 18.83 30.48
CA THR A 498 1.75 18.63 31.57
C THR A 498 3.18 18.54 31.04
N LEU A 499 3.38 17.85 29.90
CA LEU A 499 4.69 17.69 29.28
C LEU A 499 5.20 19.00 28.68
N ASN A 500 4.35 19.75 27.95
CA ASN A 500 4.70 21.08 27.41
C ASN A 500 5.16 22.04 28.52
N GLU A 501 4.43 22.09 29.65
CA GLU A 501 4.76 22.98 30.75
C GLU A 501 6.02 22.62 31.54
N HIS A 502 6.43 21.35 31.58
CA HIS A 502 7.36 20.88 32.62
C HIS A 502 8.54 20.02 32.16
N LEU A 503 8.57 19.51 30.92
CA LEU A 503 9.77 18.85 30.39
C LEU A 503 10.97 19.83 30.39
N PRO A 504 12.22 19.37 30.51
CA PRO A 504 13.40 20.22 30.32
C PRO A 504 13.41 20.86 28.92
N GLU A 505 13.98 22.05 28.76
CA GLU A 505 13.93 22.84 27.50
C GLU A 505 14.50 22.08 26.29
N ASN A 506 15.54 21.27 26.51
CA ASN A 506 16.21 20.39 25.55
C ASN A 506 15.46 19.07 25.26
N VAL A 507 14.27 18.85 25.84
CA VAL A 507 13.48 17.63 25.62
C VAL A 507 12.23 17.96 24.81
N HIS A 508 12.12 17.33 23.65
CA HIS A 508 11.15 17.68 22.61
C HIS A 508 10.00 16.66 22.57
N LEU A 509 8.78 17.17 22.79
CA LEU A 509 7.56 16.38 22.70
C LEU A 509 7.37 15.89 21.26
N THR A 510 7.28 14.58 21.05
CA THR A 510 7.20 13.98 19.72
C THR A 510 5.78 13.55 19.40
N LEU A 511 5.16 14.13 18.36
CA LEU A 511 3.77 13.88 17.98
C LEU A 511 3.63 13.49 16.50
N THR A 512 2.54 12.82 16.14
CA THR A 512 2.29 12.30 14.78
C THR A 512 1.35 13.15 13.93
N GLY A 513 1.02 14.38 14.34
CA GLY A 513 0.15 15.29 13.58
C GLY A 513 -1.36 15.05 13.79
N GLY A 514 -1.79 14.86 15.04
CA GLY A 514 -3.21 14.85 15.43
C GLY A 514 -4.01 13.59 15.08
N LYS A 515 -3.36 12.60 14.45
CA LYS A 515 -3.80 11.21 14.24
C LYS A 515 -2.55 10.33 14.02
N VAL A 516 -2.67 9.01 14.07
CA VAL A 516 -1.52 8.09 13.87
C VAL A 516 -0.85 8.31 12.50
N TRP A 517 -1.66 8.49 11.46
CA TRP A 517 -1.22 8.76 10.08
C TRP A 517 -1.44 10.24 9.73
N GLY A 518 -0.93 11.12 10.60
CA GLY A 518 -1.03 12.58 10.45
C GLY A 518 0.06 13.17 9.56
N ALA A 519 0.10 14.49 9.51
CA ALA A 519 0.96 15.27 8.63
C ALA A 519 1.58 16.46 9.37
N VAL A 520 2.62 17.04 8.78
CA VAL A 520 3.08 18.41 9.08
C VAL A 520 2.05 19.36 8.46
N ASP A 521 1.00 19.68 9.22
CA ASP A 521 -0.14 20.51 8.83
C ASP A 521 -0.22 21.79 9.68
N GLN A 522 -0.48 22.91 9.01
CA GLN A 522 -0.64 24.22 9.65
C GLN A 522 -1.88 24.27 10.57
N THR A 523 -2.96 23.58 10.22
CA THR A 523 -4.20 23.59 11.01
C THR A 523 -3.99 22.89 12.34
N PHE A 524 -3.38 21.71 12.31
CA PHE A 524 -2.91 20.97 13.48
C PHE A 524 -1.98 21.82 14.34
N LEU A 525 -0.90 22.40 13.79
CA LEU A 525 0.05 23.20 14.57
C LEU A 525 -0.61 24.44 15.21
N THR A 526 -1.53 25.09 14.51
CA THR A 526 -2.27 26.25 15.03
C THR A 526 -3.17 25.85 16.21
N ASN A 527 -3.90 24.73 16.09
CA ASN A 527 -4.76 24.20 17.14
C ASN A 527 -3.95 23.66 18.34
N LEU A 528 -2.88 22.91 18.07
CA LEU A 528 -1.95 22.39 19.07
C LEU A 528 -1.36 23.55 19.89
N LYS A 529 -0.86 24.59 19.22
CA LYS A 529 -0.34 25.81 19.87
C LYS A 529 -1.40 26.43 20.77
N LYS A 530 -2.60 26.69 20.25
CA LYS A 530 -3.73 27.25 21.02
C LYS A 530 -4.02 26.42 22.28
N ASN A 531 -4.12 25.09 22.14
CA ASN A 531 -4.48 24.19 23.24
C ASN A 531 -3.37 24.09 24.30
N LEU A 532 -2.10 23.99 23.88
CA LEU A 532 -0.95 23.91 24.80
C LEU A 532 -0.62 25.26 25.49
N THR A 533 -1.04 26.40 24.93
CA THR A 533 -0.87 27.73 25.56
C THR A 533 -2.05 28.21 26.41
N GLU A 534 -3.13 27.43 26.49
CA GLU A 534 -4.31 27.80 27.28
C GLU A 534 -3.95 28.10 28.74
N GLY A 535 -4.48 29.19 29.29
CA GLY A 535 -4.08 29.70 30.60
C GLY A 535 -2.75 30.48 30.60
N GLY A 536 -2.26 30.90 29.43
CA GLY A 536 -1.07 31.77 29.31
C GLY A 536 0.27 31.04 29.37
N LYS A 537 0.30 29.75 29.01
CA LYS A 537 1.53 28.93 29.02
C LYS A 537 2.37 29.19 27.77
N THR A 538 3.68 28.96 27.87
CA THR A 538 4.59 29.04 26.73
C THR A 538 4.39 27.84 25.80
N TYR A 539 4.27 28.09 24.49
CA TYR A 539 4.31 27.02 23.49
C TYR A 539 5.74 26.54 23.30
N ARG A 540 5.93 25.22 23.18
CA ARG A 540 7.23 24.63 22.85
C ARG A 540 7.14 23.92 21.50
N PRO A 541 8.04 24.23 20.54
CA PRO A 541 8.08 23.54 19.26
C PRO A 541 8.21 22.02 19.43
N ILE A 542 7.36 21.27 18.72
CA ILE A 542 7.30 19.81 18.81
C ILE A 542 8.25 19.14 17.82
N GLN A 543 8.62 17.90 18.09
CA GLN A 543 9.21 17.02 17.09
C GLN A 543 8.05 16.27 16.38
N PHE A 544 8.06 16.22 15.05
CA PHE A 544 7.14 15.36 14.30
C PHE A 544 7.73 13.96 14.12
N TRP A 545 6.90 12.94 14.31
CA TRP A 545 7.05 11.58 13.76
C TRP A 545 5.99 11.44 12.67
N ILE A 546 6.40 11.42 11.40
CA ILE A 546 5.48 11.26 10.27
C ILE A 546 5.50 9.82 9.78
N ASN A 547 4.34 9.16 9.82
CA ASN A 547 4.16 7.81 9.29
C ASN A 547 3.97 7.83 7.76
N TRP A 548 5.05 8.16 7.06
CA TRP A 548 5.22 8.09 5.61
C TRP A 548 6.74 8.02 5.34
N PRO A 549 7.22 7.15 4.43
CA PRO A 549 6.48 6.24 3.55
C PRO A 549 6.08 4.88 4.19
N CYS A 550 6.02 4.77 5.52
CA CYS A 550 5.69 3.53 6.25
C CYS A 550 4.57 2.68 5.61
N ASN A 551 4.83 1.37 5.45
CA ASN A 551 3.93 0.37 4.87
C ASN A 551 3.63 -0.83 5.81
N ASP A 552 3.78 -0.70 7.13
CA ASP A 552 3.44 -1.77 8.08
C ASP A 552 1.93 -2.09 8.13
N ASN A 553 1.14 -1.02 8.06
CA ASN A 553 -0.14 -0.94 7.41
C ASN A 553 0.13 -0.96 5.89
N THR A 554 -0.43 -1.93 5.16
CA THR A 554 -0.30 -2.05 3.68
C THR A 554 0.97 -2.72 3.12
N LYS A 555 1.47 -3.71 3.85
CA LYS A 555 2.67 -4.50 3.54
C LYS A 555 2.87 -4.89 2.06
N PRO A 556 1.83 -5.32 1.29
CA PRO A 556 1.96 -5.62 -0.15
C PRO A 556 2.49 -4.50 -1.05
N HIS A 557 2.52 -3.24 -0.61
CA HIS A 557 2.77 -2.08 -1.45
C HIS A 557 4.08 -1.36 -1.12
N LEU A 558 4.72 -0.81 -2.15
CA LEU A 558 5.72 0.24 -2.02
C LEU A 558 5.03 1.61 -2.10
N ILE A 559 5.50 2.55 -1.28
CA ILE A 559 5.01 3.94 -1.24
C ILE A 559 6.13 4.86 -1.73
N LEU A 560 6.15 5.14 -3.04
CA LEU A 560 7.22 5.88 -3.72
C LEU A 560 6.87 7.35 -4.04
N GLY A 561 5.88 7.92 -3.35
CA GLY A 561 5.48 9.32 -3.55
C GLY A 561 4.42 9.77 -2.55
N GLY A 562 3.81 10.92 -2.82
CA GLY A 562 2.75 11.49 -1.97
C GLY A 562 3.24 12.36 -0.81
N GLY A 563 4.51 12.79 -0.83
CA GLY A 563 5.12 13.59 0.24
C GLY A 563 4.39 14.89 0.51
N GLU A 564 3.78 15.50 -0.51
CA GLU A 564 2.98 16.73 -0.39
C GLU A 564 1.72 16.56 0.47
N LYS A 565 1.24 15.32 0.68
CA LYS A 565 0.11 15.03 1.59
C LYS A 565 0.55 14.90 3.06
N PHE A 566 1.84 14.72 3.32
CA PHE A 566 2.42 14.47 4.65
C PHE A 566 3.34 15.60 5.15
N LEU A 567 3.97 16.33 4.24
CA LEU A 567 4.85 17.49 4.48
C LEU A 567 4.25 18.69 3.73
N HIS A 568 3.29 19.41 4.33
CA HIS A 568 2.52 20.41 3.57
C HIS A 568 3.38 21.64 3.23
N PRO A 569 3.28 22.20 2.01
CA PRO A 569 3.91 23.48 1.66
C PRO A 569 3.44 24.64 2.56
N ASN A 570 4.31 25.64 2.76
CA ASN A 570 4.00 26.90 3.47
C ASN A 570 3.50 26.79 4.93
N VAL A 571 3.84 25.72 5.65
CA VAL A 571 3.61 25.59 7.11
C VAL A 571 4.58 26.47 7.90
N ASP A 572 4.14 27.07 9.01
CA ASP A 572 4.98 27.76 9.99
C ASP A 572 5.87 26.77 10.75
N LEU A 573 7.01 26.45 10.15
CA LEU A 573 8.01 25.54 10.70
C LEU A 573 8.66 26.05 12.00
N SER A 574 8.45 27.31 12.40
CA SER A 574 8.88 27.78 13.73
C SER A 574 8.14 27.09 14.89
N LEU A 575 6.99 26.46 14.59
CA LEU A 575 6.20 25.69 15.55
C LEU A 575 6.68 24.23 15.69
N ALA A 576 7.68 23.82 14.91
CA ALA A 576 8.28 22.49 14.95
C ALA A 576 9.78 22.58 15.25
N GLN A 577 10.26 21.79 16.21
CA GLN A 577 11.68 21.63 16.46
C GLN A 577 12.34 20.72 15.41
N GLY A 578 11.57 19.78 14.85
CA GLY A 578 12.08 18.70 14.04
C GLY A 578 11.01 17.89 13.33
N ILE A 579 11.45 17.13 12.33
CA ILE A 579 10.64 16.14 11.61
C ILE A 579 11.49 14.89 11.42
N MET A 580 10.93 13.73 11.78
CA MET A 580 11.47 12.42 11.42
C MET A 580 10.43 11.64 10.61
N LEU A 581 10.84 11.02 9.51
CA LEU A 581 10.00 10.08 8.76
C LEU A 581 10.13 8.68 9.33
N ASN A 582 9.02 7.94 9.42
CA ASN A 582 9.01 6.49 9.64
C ASN A 582 8.89 5.81 8.26
N PRO A 583 9.93 5.15 7.74
CA PRO A 583 9.92 4.62 6.37
C PRO A 583 9.44 3.17 6.27
N MET A 584 9.64 2.54 5.11
CA MET A 584 9.30 1.14 4.85
C MET A 584 10.40 0.19 5.35
N GLN A 585 10.09 -1.10 5.51
CA GLN A 585 11.12 -2.11 5.76
C GLN A 585 12.12 -2.24 4.59
N GLN A 586 11.71 -1.86 3.37
CA GLN A 586 12.58 -1.68 2.21
C GLN A 586 13.34 -0.34 2.34
N SER A 587 14.56 -0.39 2.90
CA SER A 587 15.41 0.78 3.14
C SER A 587 15.77 1.54 1.86
N GLU A 588 16.06 0.85 0.77
CA GLU A 588 16.53 1.47 -0.47
C GLU A 588 15.39 2.19 -1.20
N ALA A 589 14.21 1.55 -1.27
CA ALA A 589 13.00 2.19 -1.77
C ALA A 589 12.60 3.43 -0.94
N SER A 590 12.87 3.40 0.37
CA SER A 590 12.59 4.51 1.28
C SER A 590 13.45 5.76 1.02
N LYS A 591 14.61 5.64 0.34
CA LYS A 591 15.48 6.78 0.03
C LYS A 591 14.76 7.90 -0.74
N VAL A 592 13.78 7.56 -1.57
CA VAL A 592 12.93 8.53 -2.30
C VAL A 592 12.30 9.55 -1.35
N ALA A 593 11.61 9.07 -0.30
CA ALA A 593 10.97 9.96 0.69
C ALA A 593 11.98 10.65 1.62
N LEU A 594 13.15 10.06 1.87
CA LEU A 594 14.21 10.71 2.64
C LEU A 594 14.83 11.89 1.89
N PHE A 595 14.87 11.85 0.56
CA PHE A 595 15.24 13.00 -0.27
C PHE A 595 14.22 14.15 -0.13
N ASP A 596 12.93 13.83 -0.20
CA ASP A 596 11.84 14.79 -0.01
C ASP A 596 11.93 15.46 1.37
N MET A 597 12.15 14.69 2.43
CA MET A 597 12.41 15.21 3.80
C MET A 597 13.67 16.07 3.87
N ALA A 598 14.75 15.67 3.19
CA ALA A 598 15.99 16.45 3.19
C ALA A 598 15.80 17.82 2.55
N GLN A 599 15.09 17.89 1.42
CA GLN A 599 14.70 19.17 0.81
C GLN A 599 13.78 19.95 1.75
N TYR A 600 12.64 19.38 2.16
CA TYR A 600 11.63 20.07 2.96
C TYR A 600 12.17 20.64 4.28
N GLY A 601 12.98 19.86 5.00
CA GLY A 601 13.55 20.27 6.29
C GLY A 601 14.67 21.30 6.17
N TRP A 602 15.34 21.37 5.01
CA TRP A 602 16.37 22.39 4.75
C TRP A 602 15.75 23.68 4.22
N LYS A 603 14.88 23.57 3.21
CA LYS A 603 14.18 24.68 2.54
C LYS A 603 12.83 24.17 2.04
N GLN A 604 11.78 24.56 2.73
CA GLN A 604 10.40 24.13 2.54
C GLN A 604 9.86 24.48 1.15
N TRP A 605 9.08 23.55 0.60
CA TRP A 605 8.30 23.75 -0.62
C TRP A 605 7.28 24.88 -0.48
N ARG A 606 7.08 25.61 -1.58
CA ARG A 606 6.12 26.72 -1.72
C ARG A 606 4.86 26.31 -2.47
N SER A 607 4.86 25.17 -3.16
CA SER A 607 3.66 24.61 -3.80
C SER A 607 3.70 23.07 -3.86
N VAL A 608 2.62 22.46 -4.34
CA VAL A 608 2.53 21.00 -4.57
C VAL A 608 3.39 20.59 -5.76
N GLU A 609 3.40 21.42 -6.81
CA GLU A 609 4.16 21.17 -8.04
C GLU A 609 5.67 21.20 -7.76
N GLU A 610 6.15 22.04 -6.83
CA GLU A 610 7.53 21.99 -6.33
C GLU A 610 7.81 20.67 -5.61
N ALA A 611 6.90 20.20 -4.74
CA ALA A 611 7.06 18.93 -4.03
C ALA A 611 7.13 17.74 -5.00
N GLU A 612 6.31 17.73 -6.05
CA GLU A 612 6.34 16.70 -7.10
C GLU A 612 7.64 16.74 -7.93
N GLN A 613 8.13 17.93 -8.30
CA GLN A 613 9.43 18.09 -8.98
C GLN A 613 10.62 17.63 -8.12
N ILE A 614 10.53 17.79 -6.80
CA ILE A 614 11.52 17.29 -5.84
C ILE A 614 11.46 15.76 -5.72
N ASN A 615 10.26 15.19 -5.69
CA ASN A 615 10.07 13.73 -5.70
C ASN A 615 10.62 13.10 -7.00
N ASP A 616 10.40 13.73 -8.16
CA ASP A 616 11.00 13.32 -9.44
C ASP A 616 12.54 13.38 -9.40
N MET A 617 13.11 14.36 -8.72
CA MET A 617 14.55 14.48 -8.49
C MET A 617 15.10 13.34 -7.62
N ALA A 618 14.32 12.86 -6.66
CA ALA A 618 14.69 11.77 -5.78
C ALA A 618 14.91 10.47 -6.57
N PHE A 619 14.04 10.16 -7.55
CA PHE A 619 14.24 8.99 -8.44
C PHE A 619 15.56 9.06 -9.19
N ASN A 620 15.98 10.24 -9.67
CA ASN A 620 17.29 10.44 -10.29
C ASN A 620 18.42 10.14 -9.29
N TYR A 621 18.37 10.77 -8.12
CA TYR A 621 19.46 10.66 -7.16
C TYR A 621 19.60 9.25 -6.56
N VAL A 622 18.50 8.52 -6.35
CA VAL A 622 18.50 7.17 -5.76
C VAL A 622 19.21 6.13 -6.63
N VAL A 623 19.05 6.17 -7.97
CA VAL A 623 19.66 5.14 -8.86
C VAL A 623 20.86 5.63 -9.66
N ASN A 624 21.03 6.95 -9.85
CA ASN A 624 22.17 7.51 -10.60
C ASN A 624 23.27 8.08 -9.68
N ASP A 625 22.99 8.32 -8.38
CA ASP A 625 23.79 9.19 -7.49
C ASP A 625 24.04 10.59 -8.14
N HIS A 626 23.15 11.01 -9.04
CA HIS A 626 23.18 12.29 -9.76
C HIS A 626 21.77 12.87 -9.85
N PHE A 627 21.67 14.19 -9.91
CA PHE A 627 20.39 14.89 -10.03
C PHE A 627 19.86 14.96 -11.47
N GLU A 628 20.60 14.46 -12.46
CA GLU A 628 20.18 14.40 -13.86
C GLU A 628 19.44 13.08 -14.15
N GLU A 629 18.50 13.14 -15.09
CA GLU A 629 17.70 11.98 -15.49
C GLU A 629 18.51 11.01 -16.34
N SER A 630 18.35 9.72 -16.08
CA SER A 630 18.82 8.62 -16.92
C SER A 630 17.62 7.79 -17.39
N SER A 631 17.82 6.90 -18.37
CA SER A 631 16.80 5.93 -18.75
C SER A 631 16.36 5.05 -17.57
N VAL A 632 17.26 4.73 -16.64
CA VAL A 632 16.99 3.92 -15.45
C VAL A 632 16.19 4.68 -14.41
N SER A 633 16.53 5.96 -14.15
CA SER A 633 15.76 6.77 -13.19
C SER A 633 14.40 7.17 -13.72
N LYS A 634 14.28 7.45 -15.02
CA LYS A 634 12.99 7.62 -15.71
C LYS A 634 12.14 6.36 -15.55
N ALA A 635 12.68 5.18 -15.84
CA ALA A 635 11.97 3.91 -15.65
C ALA A 635 11.50 3.71 -14.21
N PHE A 636 12.33 4.04 -13.21
CA PHE A 636 11.96 3.96 -11.81
C PHE A 636 10.85 4.95 -11.42
N ARG A 637 10.89 6.20 -11.90
CA ARG A 637 9.83 7.20 -11.70
C ARG A 637 8.50 6.75 -12.33
N GLU A 638 8.52 6.31 -13.58
CA GLU A 638 7.30 5.90 -14.28
C GLU A 638 6.63 4.68 -13.59
N LEU A 639 7.41 3.74 -13.07
CA LEU A 639 6.89 2.67 -12.21
C LEU A 639 6.37 3.23 -10.86
N GLY A 640 7.07 4.20 -10.29
CA GLY A 640 6.70 4.91 -9.06
C GLY A 640 5.39 5.69 -9.14
N LYS A 641 4.92 6.08 -10.34
CA LYS A 641 3.57 6.64 -10.54
C LYS A 641 2.45 5.64 -10.18
N HIS A 642 2.75 4.34 -10.18
CA HIS A 642 1.81 3.22 -9.96
C HIS A 642 2.09 2.43 -8.67
N MET A 643 2.93 2.99 -7.79
CA MET A 643 3.27 2.45 -6.46
C MET A 643 3.18 3.59 -5.45
N ARG A 644 1.97 4.09 -5.20
CA ARG A 644 1.71 5.18 -4.25
C ARG A 644 0.50 4.93 -3.36
N ASN A 645 -0.57 4.30 -3.87
CA ASN A 645 -1.79 4.14 -3.11
C ASN A 645 -1.64 3.08 -2.03
N GLN A 646 -2.09 3.40 -0.81
CA GLN A 646 -1.94 2.49 0.33
C GLN A 646 -3.09 1.48 0.46
N ASN A 647 -4.12 1.52 -0.39
CA ASN A 647 -5.33 0.69 -0.30
C ASN A 647 -5.93 0.64 1.13
N ARG A 648 -6.14 1.82 1.75
CA ARG A 648 -6.59 1.95 3.16
C ARG A 648 -7.96 2.61 3.34
N PRO A 649 -8.63 2.36 4.49
CA PRO A 649 -9.88 3.02 4.82
C PRO A 649 -9.72 4.55 4.99
N PRO A 650 -10.81 5.34 4.89
CA PRO A 650 -10.76 6.80 4.76
C PRO A 650 -10.11 7.63 5.87
N HIS A 651 -9.69 7.03 7.00
CA HIS A 651 -9.01 7.73 8.09
C HIS A 651 -7.49 7.89 7.84
N VAL A 652 -6.90 7.04 7.00
CA VAL A 652 -5.53 7.22 6.48
C VAL A 652 -5.59 8.24 5.34
N THR A 653 -4.58 9.10 5.26
CA THR A 653 -4.49 10.09 4.18
C THR A 653 -4.27 9.36 2.85
N LYS A 654 -5.29 9.37 1.97
CA LYS A 654 -5.24 8.69 0.68
C LYS A 654 -4.18 9.34 -0.23
N LEU A 655 -3.30 8.52 -0.79
CA LEU A 655 -2.46 8.89 -1.92
C LEU A 655 -3.12 8.46 -3.23
N GLU A 656 -3.13 9.34 -4.23
CA GLU A 656 -3.55 8.97 -5.58
C GLU A 656 -2.37 8.35 -6.34
N GLU A 657 -2.65 7.33 -7.15
CA GLU A 657 -1.68 6.74 -8.08
C GLU A 657 -2.27 6.63 -9.49
N SER A 658 -1.43 6.32 -10.48
CA SER A 658 -1.87 6.12 -11.87
C SER A 658 -2.68 7.30 -12.45
N VAL A 659 -2.47 8.53 -11.95
CA VAL A 659 -3.36 9.69 -12.19
C VAL A 659 -3.61 9.95 -13.68
N GLU A 660 -2.57 9.86 -14.50
CA GLU A 660 -2.61 10.04 -15.95
C GLU A 660 -3.30 8.88 -16.69
N LEU A 661 -3.24 7.66 -16.13
CA LEU A 661 -3.70 6.41 -16.73
C LEU A 661 -5.14 6.06 -16.34
N ALA A 662 -5.54 6.35 -15.10
CA ALA A 662 -6.88 6.10 -14.56
C ALA A 662 -8.06 6.55 -15.46
N PRO A 663 -8.07 7.76 -16.06
CA PRO A 663 -9.12 8.14 -17.00
C PRO A 663 -9.15 7.26 -18.25
N LYS A 664 -7.99 6.89 -18.82
CA LYS A 664 -7.87 6.05 -20.02
C LYS A 664 -8.42 4.63 -19.79
N LEU A 665 -8.09 4.03 -18.64
CA LEU A 665 -8.63 2.72 -18.22
C LEU A 665 -10.17 2.77 -18.09
N THR A 666 -10.68 3.85 -17.49
CA THR A 666 -12.12 4.07 -17.29
C THR A 666 -12.86 4.25 -18.62
N GLU A 667 -12.29 5.03 -19.53
CA GLU A 667 -12.83 5.25 -20.87
C GLU A 667 -12.87 3.96 -21.70
N PHE A 668 -11.75 3.22 -21.76
CA PHE A 668 -11.69 1.92 -22.43
C PHE A 668 -12.76 0.96 -21.91
N TYR A 669 -12.87 0.80 -20.59
CA TYR A 669 -13.82 -0.15 -20.01
C TYR A 669 -15.29 0.25 -20.24
N ASN A 670 -15.60 1.54 -20.28
CA ASN A 670 -16.94 2.03 -20.59
C ASN A 670 -17.28 1.85 -22.08
N LYS A 671 -16.33 2.14 -23.00
CA LYS A 671 -16.49 1.86 -24.43
C LYS A 671 -16.68 0.37 -24.69
N LEU A 672 -15.89 -0.50 -24.05
CA LEU A 672 -16.02 -1.97 -24.10
C LEU A 672 -17.42 -2.45 -23.73
N LYS A 673 -17.93 -2.10 -22.53
CA LYS A 673 -19.26 -2.51 -22.08
C LYS A 673 -20.40 -2.02 -22.98
N SER A 674 -20.22 -0.88 -23.63
CA SER A 674 -21.22 -0.33 -24.56
C SER A 674 -21.15 -0.91 -25.99
N GLY A 675 -20.12 -1.69 -26.32
CA GLY A 675 -19.91 -2.25 -27.65
C GLY A 675 -19.42 -1.23 -28.69
N GLN A 676 -18.77 -0.15 -28.26
CA GLN A 676 -18.14 0.83 -29.15
C GLN A 676 -16.84 0.29 -29.76
N ASN A 677 -16.38 0.90 -30.85
CA ASN A 677 -15.02 0.67 -31.36
C ASN A 677 -14.00 1.09 -30.28
N LEU A 678 -12.89 0.34 -30.20
CA LEU A 678 -11.84 0.46 -29.19
C LEU A 678 -10.43 0.54 -29.80
N ASP A 679 -10.29 0.67 -31.11
CA ASP A 679 -9.01 0.38 -31.77
C ASP A 679 -7.92 1.42 -31.40
N THR A 680 -8.33 2.67 -31.19
CA THR A 680 -7.48 3.76 -30.69
C THR A 680 -7.07 3.52 -29.23
N GLU A 681 -8.03 3.25 -28.34
CA GLU A 681 -7.81 3.09 -26.91
C GLU A 681 -7.05 1.79 -26.60
N ARG A 682 -7.34 0.71 -27.35
CA ARG A 682 -6.61 -0.56 -27.27
C ARG A 682 -5.16 -0.36 -27.68
N LYS A 683 -4.89 0.37 -28.76
CA LYS A 683 -3.53 0.70 -29.20
C LYS A 683 -2.80 1.53 -28.14
N GLU A 684 -3.42 2.59 -27.62
CA GLU A 684 -2.81 3.44 -26.60
C GLU A 684 -2.48 2.65 -25.32
N LEU A 685 -3.41 1.83 -24.83
CA LEU A 685 -3.17 1.00 -23.65
C LEU A 685 -2.08 -0.07 -23.88
N ARG A 686 -2.05 -0.73 -25.07
CA ARG A 686 -0.95 -1.63 -25.45
C ARG A 686 0.41 -0.90 -25.40
N GLU A 687 0.49 0.32 -25.92
CA GLU A 687 1.73 1.11 -25.92
C GLU A 687 2.17 1.49 -24.49
N ILE A 688 1.24 1.90 -23.62
CA ILE A 688 1.51 2.22 -22.20
C ILE A 688 1.97 0.97 -21.43
N PHE A 689 1.24 -0.15 -21.53
CA PHE A 689 1.58 -1.39 -20.80
C PHE A 689 2.90 -2.01 -21.29
N ALA A 690 3.20 -1.93 -22.59
CA ALA A 690 4.51 -2.29 -23.12
C ALA A 690 5.63 -1.40 -22.56
N GLY A 691 5.36 -0.10 -22.37
CA GLY A 691 6.27 0.84 -21.70
C GLY A 691 6.55 0.46 -20.25
N LEU A 692 5.50 0.19 -19.45
CA LEU A 692 5.65 -0.23 -18.05
C LEU A 692 6.40 -1.56 -17.90
N LYS A 693 6.13 -2.53 -18.79
CA LYS A 693 6.90 -3.79 -18.85
C LYS A 693 8.37 -3.54 -19.15
N ALA A 694 8.67 -2.68 -20.13
CA ALA A 694 10.04 -2.35 -20.52
C ALA A 694 10.79 -1.62 -19.40
N ASN A 695 10.12 -0.70 -18.70
CA ASN A 695 10.67 0.01 -17.53
C ASN A 695 10.99 -0.95 -16.38
N ALA A 696 10.11 -1.91 -16.08
CA ALA A 696 10.35 -2.91 -15.03
C ALA A 696 11.55 -3.82 -15.35
N LEU A 697 11.72 -4.21 -16.61
CA LEU A 697 12.86 -4.99 -17.07
C LEU A 697 14.16 -4.17 -17.07
N LEU A 698 14.14 -2.94 -17.57
CA LEU A 698 15.29 -2.03 -17.55
C LEU A 698 15.77 -1.76 -16.13
N LEU A 699 14.86 -1.47 -15.19
CA LEU A 699 15.20 -1.24 -13.80
C LEU A 699 15.75 -2.52 -13.14
N LYS A 700 15.15 -3.69 -13.39
CA LYS A 700 15.65 -4.98 -12.87
C LYS A 700 17.07 -5.31 -13.35
N GLU A 701 17.44 -4.92 -14.57
CA GLU A 701 18.75 -5.22 -15.14
C GLU A 701 19.82 -4.16 -14.83
N LYS A 702 19.46 -2.87 -14.88
CA LYS A 702 20.41 -1.74 -14.81
C LYS A 702 20.33 -0.92 -13.51
N GLY A 703 19.36 -1.20 -12.65
CA GLY A 703 19.20 -0.53 -11.36
C GLY A 703 20.28 -0.88 -10.35
N ASP A 704 20.42 -0.03 -9.32
CA ASP A 704 21.28 -0.31 -8.17
C ASP A 704 20.90 -1.65 -7.52
N GLN A 705 21.89 -2.52 -7.32
CA GLN A 705 21.64 -3.90 -6.87
C GLN A 705 21.01 -3.96 -5.47
N LYS A 706 21.36 -3.05 -4.55
CA LYS A 706 20.75 -3.01 -3.21
C LYS A 706 19.26 -2.69 -3.29
N LEU A 707 18.88 -1.79 -4.21
CA LEU A 707 17.48 -1.50 -4.49
C LEU A 707 16.77 -2.71 -5.10
N ILE A 708 17.34 -3.32 -6.16
CA ILE A 708 16.70 -4.45 -6.86
C ILE A 708 16.55 -5.68 -5.97
N GLU A 709 17.52 -6.00 -5.13
CA GLU A 709 17.41 -7.04 -4.09
C GLU A 709 16.15 -6.87 -3.23
N GLN A 710 15.77 -5.62 -2.91
CA GLN A 710 14.61 -5.31 -2.08
C GLN A 710 13.29 -5.18 -2.85
N ILE A 711 13.30 -4.77 -4.12
CA ILE A 711 12.07 -4.44 -4.88
C ILE A 711 11.71 -5.41 -6.02
N HIS A 712 12.55 -6.41 -6.35
CA HIS A 712 12.33 -7.28 -7.50
C HIS A 712 10.94 -7.95 -7.54
N TYR A 713 10.37 -8.30 -6.37
CA TYR A 713 9.01 -8.84 -6.25
C TYR A 713 7.95 -7.98 -6.96
N TRP A 714 8.02 -6.65 -6.81
CA TRP A 714 7.11 -5.71 -7.46
C TRP A 714 7.40 -5.55 -8.96
N LEU A 715 8.68 -5.64 -9.37
CA LEU A 715 9.06 -5.58 -10.78
C LEU A 715 8.57 -6.81 -11.54
N GLU A 716 8.68 -8.00 -10.94
CA GLU A 716 8.18 -9.25 -11.50
C GLU A 716 6.64 -9.28 -11.52
N ASN A 717 5.99 -8.82 -10.45
CA ASN A 717 4.53 -8.59 -10.43
C ASN A 717 4.09 -7.65 -11.58
N THR A 718 4.82 -6.55 -11.80
CA THR A 718 4.55 -5.61 -12.90
C THR A 718 4.66 -6.28 -14.26
N VAL A 719 5.75 -7.00 -14.53
CA VAL A 719 5.98 -7.68 -15.82
C VAL A 719 4.84 -8.65 -16.16
N ASP A 720 4.40 -9.47 -15.20
CA ASP A 720 3.30 -10.40 -15.44
C ASP A 720 1.91 -9.74 -15.46
N GLN A 721 1.67 -8.67 -14.70
CA GLN A 721 0.47 -7.86 -14.89
C GLN A 721 0.39 -7.27 -16.31
N MET A 722 1.51 -6.77 -16.85
CA MET A 722 1.53 -6.21 -18.22
C MET A 722 1.36 -7.31 -19.28
N ASN A 723 1.95 -8.50 -19.08
CA ASN A 723 1.69 -9.67 -19.93
C ASN A 723 0.20 -10.08 -19.92
N ALA A 724 -0.43 -10.06 -18.73
CA ALA A 724 -1.85 -10.36 -18.58
C ALA A 724 -2.73 -9.33 -19.30
N LEU A 725 -2.39 -8.04 -19.20
CA LEU A 725 -3.11 -6.96 -19.87
C LEU A 725 -3.01 -7.04 -21.39
N GLU A 726 -1.82 -7.27 -21.96
CA GLU A 726 -1.65 -7.46 -23.40
C GLU A 726 -2.53 -8.62 -23.92
N ALA A 727 -2.57 -9.72 -23.18
CA ALA A 727 -3.40 -10.87 -23.52
C ALA A 727 -4.90 -10.54 -23.39
N PHE A 728 -5.36 -9.92 -22.30
CA PHE A 728 -6.76 -9.53 -22.15
C PHE A 728 -7.20 -8.49 -23.18
N LEU A 729 -6.37 -7.50 -23.53
CA LEU A 729 -6.66 -6.55 -24.63
C LEU A 729 -6.82 -7.30 -25.96
N THR A 730 -5.96 -8.28 -26.24
CA THR A 730 -6.05 -9.11 -27.45
C THR A 730 -7.29 -10.02 -27.45
N ALA A 731 -7.75 -10.49 -26.30
CA ALA A 731 -9.02 -11.17 -26.17
C ALA A 731 -10.23 -10.23 -26.43
N THR A 732 -10.17 -8.96 -25.99
CA THR A 732 -11.24 -7.98 -26.35
C THR A 732 -11.29 -7.66 -27.85
N GLU A 733 -10.15 -7.75 -28.54
CA GLU A 733 -10.06 -7.60 -29.99
C GLU A 733 -10.73 -8.78 -30.71
N GLY A 734 -10.51 -10.01 -30.21
CA GLY A 734 -11.20 -11.21 -30.69
C GLY A 734 -12.74 -11.12 -30.57
N LEU A 735 -13.27 -10.44 -29.55
CA LEU A 735 -14.72 -10.18 -29.44
C LEU A 735 -15.22 -9.26 -30.56
N THR A 736 -14.47 -8.21 -30.91
CA THR A 736 -14.79 -7.32 -32.03
C THR A 736 -14.73 -8.05 -33.37
N GLU A 737 -13.74 -8.94 -33.54
CA GLU A 737 -13.54 -9.77 -34.74
C GLU A 737 -14.53 -10.95 -34.86
N LYS A 738 -15.30 -11.25 -33.80
CA LYS A 738 -16.10 -12.49 -33.66
C LYS A 738 -15.26 -13.77 -33.82
N ASN A 739 -14.06 -13.75 -33.24
CA ASN A 739 -13.07 -14.82 -33.31
C ASN A 739 -12.95 -15.53 -31.96
N ASP A 740 -13.87 -16.45 -31.68
CA ASP A 740 -13.98 -17.16 -30.40
C ASP A 740 -12.69 -17.90 -30.00
N ALA A 741 -11.94 -18.42 -30.98
CA ALA A 741 -10.66 -19.08 -30.74
C ALA A 741 -9.61 -18.11 -30.16
N LYS A 742 -9.48 -16.91 -30.75
CA LYS A 742 -8.62 -15.83 -30.25
C LYS A 742 -9.07 -15.35 -28.87
N VAL A 743 -10.38 -15.23 -28.64
CA VAL A 743 -10.92 -14.84 -27.32
C VAL A 743 -10.53 -15.86 -26.24
N TRP A 744 -10.72 -17.16 -26.52
CA TRP A 744 -10.37 -18.23 -25.59
C TRP A 744 -8.87 -18.32 -25.31
N GLU A 745 -8.04 -18.38 -26.36
CA GLU A 745 -6.58 -18.49 -26.26
C GLU A 745 -5.98 -17.36 -25.41
N TYR A 746 -6.30 -16.12 -25.75
CA TYR A 746 -5.73 -14.95 -25.08
C TYR A 746 -6.34 -14.69 -23.70
N TYR A 747 -7.59 -15.10 -23.44
CA TYR A 747 -8.11 -15.11 -22.08
C TYR A 747 -7.37 -16.12 -21.19
N GLN A 748 -7.11 -17.34 -21.68
CA GLN A 748 -6.33 -18.33 -20.93
C GLN A 748 -4.90 -17.85 -20.65
N ALA A 749 -4.25 -17.24 -21.64
CA ALA A 749 -2.93 -16.63 -21.47
C ALA A 749 -2.97 -15.49 -20.42
N GLY A 750 -3.96 -14.60 -20.49
CA GLY A 750 -4.13 -13.50 -19.54
C GLY A 750 -4.36 -13.97 -18.10
N VAL A 751 -5.21 -14.98 -17.91
CA VAL A 751 -5.42 -15.62 -16.59
C VAL A 751 -4.13 -16.24 -16.08
N LYS A 752 -3.39 -16.99 -16.92
CA LYS A 752 -2.12 -17.63 -16.53
C LYS A 752 -1.08 -16.60 -16.06
N HIS A 753 -0.94 -15.47 -16.75
CA HIS A 753 -0.02 -14.41 -16.34
C HIS A 753 -0.47 -13.71 -15.06
N TYR A 754 -1.76 -13.39 -14.92
CA TYR A 754 -2.27 -12.77 -13.69
C TYR A 754 -2.17 -13.69 -12.46
N ASP A 755 -2.47 -14.98 -12.63
CA ASP A 755 -2.33 -15.97 -11.57
C ASP A 755 -0.85 -16.23 -11.22
N GLN A 756 0.10 -15.83 -12.07
CA GLN A 756 1.53 -15.80 -11.74
C GLN A 756 1.94 -14.50 -11.03
N SER A 757 1.43 -13.34 -11.47
CA SER A 757 1.78 -12.04 -10.85
C SER A 757 1.48 -11.99 -9.36
N VAL A 758 0.42 -12.64 -8.90
CA VAL A 758 0.01 -12.67 -7.48
C VAL A 758 0.82 -13.66 -6.61
N LYS A 759 1.92 -14.24 -7.10
CA LYS A 759 2.74 -15.23 -6.35
C LYS A 759 4.08 -14.72 -5.86
N TYR A 760 4.47 -13.47 -6.17
CA TYR A 760 5.76 -12.91 -5.77
C TYR A 760 5.81 -12.58 -4.28
N ALA A 761 6.20 -13.59 -3.50
CA ALA A 761 6.19 -13.58 -2.05
C ALA A 761 7.50 -13.08 -1.43
N PHE A 762 7.40 -12.25 -0.40
CA PHE A 762 8.51 -11.79 0.44
C PHE A 762 8.18 -11.97 1.91
N PHE A 763 9.19 -12.25 2.73
CA PHE A 763 8.98 -12.52 4.16
C PHE A 763 8.66 -11.23 4.94
N TYR A 764 7.78 -11.32 5.93
CA TYR A 764 7.35 -10.21 6.76
C TYR A 764 7.12 -10.66 8.21
N VAL A 765 8.15 -10.54 9.05
CA VAL A 765 8.20 -10.86 10.49
C VAL A 765 7.95 -12.33 10.83
N ASP A 766 6.78 -12.86 10.52
CA ASP A 766 6.32 -14.23 10.84
C ASP A 766 5.48 -14.90 9.73
N HIS A 767 5.21 -14.20 8.62
CA HIS A 767 4.46 -14.71 7.46
C HIS A 767 5.08 -14.25 6.14
N TYR A 768 4.49 -14.66 5.02
CA TYR A 768 4.79 -14.12 3.70
C TYR A 768 3.71 -13.15 3.25
N GLU A 769 4.15 -12.00 2.73
CA GLU A 769 3.33 -11.03 2.02
C GLU A 769 3.62 -11.11 0.52
N TYR A 770 2.70 -10.64 -0.31
CA TYR A 770 2.78 -10.76 -1.77
C TYR A 770 2.80 -9.38 -2.41
N ALA A 771 3.71 -9.14 -3.36
CA ALA A 771 3.90 -7.83 -3.96
C ALA A 771 2.71 -7.42 -4.86
N GLU A 772 2.21 -6.19 -4.69
CA GLU A 772 1.10 -5.64 -5.46
C GLU A 772 1.48 -4.31 -6.14
N PHE A 773 1.37 -4.27 -7.47
CA PHE A 773 1.54 -3.08 -8.31
C PHE A 773 0.18 -2.52 -8.78
N GLY A 774 0.03 -1.18 -8.81
CA GLY A 774 -1.12 -0.49 -9.40
C GLY A 774 -2.48 -0.85 -8.77
N VAL A 775 -2.51 -1.03 -7.45
CA VAL A 775 -3.65 -1.52 -6.67
C VAL A 775 -4.93 -0.69 -6.83
N GLN A 776 -4.82 0.63 -7.03
CA GLN A 776 -5.98 1.53 -7.10
C GLN A 776 -6.69 1.47 -8.46
N HIS A 777 -5.96 1.19 -9.54
CA HIS A 777 -6.46 1.40 -10.91
C HIS A 777 -6.11 0.28 -11.89
N ILE A 778 -4.85 -0.15 -11.97
CA ILE A 778 -4.40 -1.16 -12.92
C ILE A 778 -4.96 -2.53 -12.55
N ARG A 779 -4.80 -2.96 -11.29
CA ARG A 779 -5.29 -4.28 -10.83
C ARG A 779 -6.82 -4.40 -10.88
N PRO A 780 -7.63 -3.39 -10.46
CA PRO A 780 -9.07 -3.40 -10.70
C PRO A 780 -9.44 -3.49 -12.19
N PHE A 781 -8.70 -2.81 -13.08
CA PHE A 781 -8.91 -2.93 -14.53
C PHE A 781 -8.62 -4.34 -15.05
N ILE A 782 -7.56 -5.01 -14.58
CA ILE A 782 -7.28 -6.43 -14.90
C ILE A 782 -8.44 -7.32 -14.47
N ASN A 783 -8.90 -7.20 -13.22
CA ASN A 783 -10.02 -8.02 -12.71
C ASN A 783 -11.30 -7.77 -13.52
N ASN A 784 -11.62 -6.50 -13.82
CA ASN A 784 -12.76 -6.12 -14.65
C ASN A 784 -12.72 -6.72 -16.06
N LEU A 785 -11.55 -6.72 -16.73
CA LEU A 785 -11.39 -7.37 -18.03
C LEU A 785 -11.52 -8.90 -17.93
N LYS A 786 -10.90 -9.51 -16.92
CA LYS A 786 -10.98 -10.96 -16.66
C LYS A 786 -12.42 -11.40 -16.45
N GLU A 787 -13.19 -10.71 -15.63
CA GLU A 787 -14.62 -10.98 -15.40
C GLU A 787 -15.46 -10.77 -16.67
N TYR A 788 -15.25 -9.66 -17.38
CA TYR A 788 -15.97 -9.35 -18.62
C TYR A 788 -15.76 -10.44 -19.69
N LEU A 789 -14.51 -10.87 -19.91
CA LEU A 789 -14.15 -11.91 -20.87
C LEU A 789 -14.67 -13.29 -20.44
N ALA A 790 -14.63 -13.61 -19.14
CA ALA A 790 -15.17 -14.85 -18.60
C ALA A 790 -16.67 -15.02 -18.91
N LEU A 791 -17.46 -13.95 -18.82
CA LEU A 791 -18.90 -13.97 -19.17
C LEU A 791 -19.13 -14.29 -20.65
N HIS A 792 -18.31 -13.72 -21.55
CA HIS A 792 -18.40 -13.99 -23.00
C HIS A 792 -17.99 -15.44 -23.33
N ILE A 793 -16.93 -15.94 -22.70
CA ILE A 793 -16.51 -17.34 -22.84
C ILE A 793 -17.55 -18.32 -22.32
N GLN A 794 -18.25 -18.00 -21.23
CA GLN A 794 -19.39 -18.81 -20.77
C GLN A 794 -20.55 -18.85 -21.77
N ALA A 795 -20.74 -17.80 -22.56
CA ALA A 795 -21.74 -17.78 -23.64
C ALA A 795 -21.26 -18.55 -24.88
N MET A 796 -19.96 -18.52 -25.21
CA MET A 796 -19.37 -19.33 -26.29
C MET A 796 -19.43 -20.83 -25.98
N LEU A 797 -19.08 -21.22 -24.75
CA LEU A 797 -19.09 -22.63 -24.31
C LEU A 797 -20.48 -23.22 -24.08
N ASN A 798 -21.51 -22.37 -24.00
CA ASN A 798 -22.89 -22.80 -23.97
C ASN A 798 -23.74 -21.83 -24.82
N PRO A 799 -23.76 -21.99 -26.16
CA PRO A 799 -24.46 -21.08 -27.06
C PRO A 799 -25.95 -20.96 -26.76
N ASP A 800 -26.55 -21.98 -26.14
CA ASP A 800 -27.97 -22.00 -25.77
C ASP A 800 -28.26 -21.46 -24.37
N LYS A 801 -27.22 -21.05 -23.63
CA LYS A 801 -27.38 -20.26 -22.42
C LYS A 801 -28.00 -18.91 -22.78
N PHE A 802 -29.24 -18.68 -22.36
CA PHE A 802 -29.78 -17.33 -22.32
C PHE A 802 -28.98 -16.51 -21.29
N VAL A 803 -28.39 -15.40 -21.74
CA VAL A 803 -27.61 -14.48 -20.90
C VAL A 803 -28.26 -13.11 -20.97
N THR A 804 -28.72 -12.66 -19.81
CA THR A 804 -29.16 -11.28 -19.60
C THR A 804 -28.03 -10.47 -18.96
N THR A 805 -27.88 -9.23 -19.39
CA THR A 805 -26.88 -8.27 -18.91
C THR A 805 -27.58 -6.97 -18.55
N PHE A 806 -27.33 -6.44 -17.35
CA PHE A 806 -27.79 -5.13 -16.94
C PHE A 806 -27.09 -4.02 -17.75
N ILE A 807 -27.85 -3.05 -18.27
CA ILE A 807 -27.31 -1.95 -19.09
C ILE A 807 -27.75 -0.57 -18.56
N THR A 808 -26.80 0.36 -18.52
CA THR A 808 -27.00 1.79 -18.23
C THR A 808 -25.84 2.59 -18.79
N ASN A 809 -26.06 3.87 -19.11
CA ASN A 809 -24.99 4.83 -19.41
C ASN A 809 -24.35 5.46 -18.16
N ARG A 810 -24.86 5.16 -16.95
CA ARG A 810 -24.41 5.76 -15.69
C ARG A 810 -23.19 5.04 -15.11
N ALA A 811 -22.21 5.81 -14.67
CA ALA A 811 -21.06 5.31 -13.91
C ALA A 811 -21.38 5.25 -12.40
N GLY A 812 -20.66 4.38 -11.68
CA GLY A 812 -20.77 4.24 -10.22
C GLY A 812 -22.16 3.78 -9.75
N ILE A 813 -22.62 2.67 -10.32
CA ILE A 813 -23.79 1.93 -9.85
C ILE A 813 -23.39 1.10 -8.62
N GLU A 814 -24.21 1.17 -7.58
CA GLU A 814 -24.28 0.14 -6.55
C GLU A 814 -25.40 -0.85 -6.90
N GLY A 815 -25.16 -2.15 -6.70
CA GLY A 815 -26.02 -3.24 -7.20
C GLY A 815 -25.71 -3.61 -8.66
N GLY A 816 -26.45 -4.57 -9.23
CA GLY A 816 -26.36 -4.93 -10.64
C GLY A 816 -27.56 -5.73 -11.14
N LEU A 817 -27.31 -6.67 -12.06
CA LEU A 817 -28.34 -7.52 -12.67
C LEU A 817 -29.21 -8.23 -11.64
N LYS A 818 -28.59 -8.78 -10.59
CA LYS A 818 -29.29 -9.54 -9.56
C LYS A 818 -30.36 -8.69 -8.88
N GLU A 819 -29.99 -7.51 -8.39
CA GLU A 819 -30.85 -6.55 -7.67
C GLU A 819 -31.88 -5.83 -8.57
N VAL A 820 -31.97 -6.18 -9.86
CA VAL A 820 -33.08 -5.78 -10.75
C VAL A 820 -33.75 -6.98 -11.44
N THR A 821 -33.53 -8.20 -10.93
CA THR A 821 -34.20 -9.42 -11.42
C THR A 821 -34.55 -10.44 -10.32
N ASP A 822 -34.28 -10.14 -9.06
CA ASP A 822 -34.45 -11.06 -7.92
C ASP A 822 -35.90 -11.09 -7.37
N GLY A 823 -36.80 -10.24 -7.90
CA GLY A 823 -38.16 -10.08 -7.41
C GLY A 823 -38.30 -9.14 -6.22
N ASP A 824 -37.22 -8.78 -5.54
CA ASP A 824 -37.28 -8.06 -4.27
C ASP A 824 -37.39 -6.55 -4.49
N PHE A 825 -38.35 -5.89 -3.84
CA PHE A 825 -38.53 -4.43 -3.95
C PHE A 825 -37.78 -3.67 -2.85
N ASP A 826 -37.13 -4.37 -1.91
CA ASP A 826 -36.20 -3.79 -0.94
C ASP A 826 -34.76 -3.71 -1.51
N THR A 827 -34.37 -4.60 -2.43
CA THR A 827 -33.15 -4.48 -3.24
C THR A 827 -33.33 -3.46 -4.37
N HIS A 828 -32.22 -2.92 -4.88
CA HIS A 828 -32.20 -1.99 -6.02
C HIS A 828 -30.79 -1.77 -6.56
N VAL A 829 -30.71 -1.29 -7.79
CA VAL A 829 -29.54 -0.55 -8.31
C VAL A 829 -29.70 0.94 -8.06
N ILE A 830 -28.60 1.65 -7.81
CA ILE A 830 -28.58 3.12 -7.67
C ILE A 830 -27.29 3.77 -8.17
N ALA A 831 -27.42 4.83 -8.96
CA ALA A 831 -26.32 5.65 -9.47
C ALA A 831 -26.02 6.85 -8.56
N LYS A 832 -25.10 6.71 -7.60
CA LYS A 832 -24.82 7.79 -6.61
C LYS A 832 -23.84 8.88 -7.08
N THR A 833 -23.24 8.72 -8.26
CA THR A 833 -22.22 9.63 -8.83
C THR A 833 -22.66 11.08 -9.06
N THR A 834 -23.96 11.32 -9.28
CA THR A 834 -24.54 12.67 -9.28
C THR A 834 -26.04 12.61 -8.99
N ILE A 835 -26.56 13.63 -8.29
CA ILE A 835 -27.98 13.81 -7.91
C ILE A 835 -28.84 14.40 -9.05
N VAL A 836 -28.38 14.29 -10.29
CA VAL A 836 -29.09 14.74 -11.49
C VAL A 836 -29.26 13.56 -12.44
N ILE A 837 -30.47 13.38 -12.95
CA ILE A 837 -30.80 12.48 -14.05
C ILE A 837 -30.92 13.34 -15.31
N GLU A 838 -30.01 13.18 -16.26
CA GLU A 838 -29.98 13.98 -17.48
C GLU A 838 -30.86 13.35 -18.57
N ARG A 839 -31.29 14.17 -19.54
CA ARG A 839 -32.04 13.67 -20.71
C ARG A 839 -31.17 12.69 -21.49
N GLY A 840 -31.65 11.46 -21.68
CA GLY A 840 -30.91 10.36 -22.30
C GLY A 840 -30.30 9.35 -21.32
N ASP A 841 -30.32 9.62 -20.00
CA ASP A 841 -29.95 8.61 -19.00
C ASP A 841 -30.91 7.42 -19.05
N TYR A 842 -30.41 6.19 -18.96
CA TYR A 842 -31.23 4.98 -19.07
C TYR A 842 -30.83 3.85 -18.12
N VAL A 843 -31.79 2.96 -17.86
CA VAL A 843 -31.61 1.69 -17.15
C VAL A 843 -32.37 0.60 -17.90
N GLY A 844 -31.78 -0.59 -18.07
CA GLY A 844 -32.37 -1.66 -18.86
C GLY A 844 -31.66 -3.01 -18.76
N LEU A 845 -32.11 -3.94 -19.59
CA LEU A 845 -31.53 -5.27 -19.78
C LEU A 845 -31.18 -5.49 -21.27
N ARG A 846 -30.08 -6.17 -21.54
CA ARG A 846 -29.68 -6.68 -22.87
C ARG A 846 -29.58 -8.19 -22.82
N PHE A 847 -29.94 -8.84 -23.91
CA PHE A 847 -29.93 -10.29 -24.08
C PHE A 847 -28.90 -10.71 -25.13
N ASN A 848 -28.26 -11.87 -24.94
CA ASN A 848 -27.31 -12.41 -25.93
C ASN A 848 -27.98 -12.91 -27.21
N LYS A 849 -29.26 -13.29 -27.14
CA LYS A 849 -30.14 -13.62 -28.27
C LYS A 849 -31.40 -12.76 -28.20
N ALA A 850 -31.98 -12.42 -29.35
CA ALA A 850 -33.28 -11.77 -29.36
C ALA A 850 -34.36 -12.74 -28.84
N ILE A 851 -35.26 -12.25 -28.00
CA ILE A 851 -36.36 -13.03 -27.42
C ILE A 851 -37.71 -12.41 -27.73
N LYS A 852 -38.73 -13.25 -27.82
CA LYS A 852 -40.13 -12.80 -27.89
C LYS A 852 -40.58 -12.33 -26.50
N ILE A 853 -40.91 -11.06 -26.38
CA ILE A 853 -41.42 -10.45 -25.15
C ILE A 853 -42.93 -10.25 -25.30
N HIS A 854 -43.68 -10.84 -24.36
CA HIS A 854 -45.14 -10.70 -24.26
C HIS A 854 -45.58 -9.95 -22.99
N LYS A 855 -44.70 -9.87 -21.98
CA LYS A 855 -44.88 -9.01 -20.80
C LYS A 855 -43.56 -8.32 -20.44
N LEU A 856 -43.64 -7.04 -20.07
CA LEU A 856 -42.50 -6.24 -19.61
C LEU A 856 -42.92 -5.35 -18.46
N GLY A 857 -42.13 -5.26 -17.39
CA GLY A 857 -42.41 -4.43 -16.22
C GLY A 857 -41.15 -3.77 -15.67
N PHE A 858 -41.30 -2.57 -15.12
CA PHE A 858 -40.25 -1.83 -14.42
C PHE A 858 -40.75 -1.37 -13.04
N ALA A 859 -39.98 -1.60 -11.97
CA ALA A 859 -40.21 -1.02 -10.66
C ALA A 859 -39.16 0.05 -10.37
N THR A 860 -39.56 1.31 -10.33
CA THR A 860 -38.60 2.44 -10.25
C THR A 860 -38.37 2.91 -8.82
N GLY A 861 -37.33 3.73 -8.60
CA GLY A 861 -37.02 4.31 -7.30
C GLY A 861 -36.28 3.33 -6.37
N THR A 862 -36.43 3.55 -5.07
CA THR A 862 -35.98 2.62 -4.01
C THR A 862 -37.18 2.25 -3.12
N ASN A 863 -36.98 1.41 -2.10
CA ASN A 863 -38.04 1.12 -1.12
C ASN A 863 -38.39 2.35 -0.26
N THR A 864 -37.37 3.10 0.18
CA THR A 864 -37.46 4.23 1.12
C THR A 864 -37.58 5.61 0.46
N ALA A 865 -37.24 5.74 -0.83
CA ALA A 865 -37.23 7.01 -1.55
C ALA A 865 -37.76 6.87 -2.99
N ASP A 866 -39.01 7.29 -3.18
CA ASP A 866 -39.76 7.22 -4.45
C ASP A 866 -39.36 8.33 -5.44
N ASN A 867 -38.62 9.35 -4.98
CA ASN A 867 -38.15 10.43 -5.83
C ASN A 867 -36.92 10.04 -6.69
N TYR A 868 -36.22 8.95 -6.36
CA TYR A 868 -35.02 8.45 -7.06
C TYR A 868 -35.34 7.70 -8.37
N THR A 869 -36.19 8.31 -9.19
CA THR A 869 -36.67 7.82 -10.48
C THR A 869 -36.75 8.96 -11.50
N PHE A 870 -36.99 8.65 -12.77
CA PHE A 870 -37.13 9.62 -13.86
C PHE A 870 -38.24 10.67 -13.60
N SER A 871 -38.09 11.88 -14.16
CA SER A 871 -39.14 12.91 -14.19
C SER A 871 -40.16 12.64 -15.29
N ASN A 872 -39.68 12.24 -16.46
CA ASN A 872 -40.43 11.74 -17.60
C ASN A 872 -39.50 10.76 -18.34
N ALA A 873 -40.05 9.69 -18.89
CA ALA A 873 -39.27 8.63 -19.52
C ALA A 873 -40.06 7.90 -20.61
N LEU A 874 -39.32 7.24 -21.49
CA LEU A 874 -39.84 6.34 -22.51
C LEU A 874 -39.33 4.93 -22.23
N VAL A 875 -40.16 3.92 -22.49
CA VAL A 875 -39.70 2.54 -22.56
C VAL A 875 -39.43 2.19 -24.01
N GLU A 876 -38.30 1.57 -24.27
CA GLU A 876 -37.85 1.20 -25.61
C GLU A 876 -37.34 -0.24 -25.61
N TYR A 877 -37.51 -0.93 -26.73
CA TYR A 877 -36.86 -2.21 -27.00
C TYR A 877 -35.93 -2.09 -28.21
N GLN A 878 -34.86 -2.87 -28.23
CA GLN A 878 -33.97 -2.97 -29.38
C GLN A 878 -34.42 -4.13 -30.27
N ASN A 879 -34.84 -3.86 -31.50
CA ASN A 879 -35.30 -4.88 -32.45
C ASN A 879 -34.14 -5.74 -33.00
N GLU A 880 -34.45 -6.76 -33.80
CA GLU A 880 -33.46 -7.67 -34.41
C GLU A 880 -32.52 -6.99 -35.43
N HIS A 881 -32.85 -5.77 -35.87
CA HIS A 881 -31.99 -4.94 -36.72
C HIS A 881 -31.11 -3.97 -35.91
N GLY A 882 -31.19 -4.01 -34.58
CA GLY A 882 -30.42 -3.16 -33.68
C GLY A 882 -31.02 -1.78 -33.41
N GLU A 883 -32.22 -1.49 -33.91
CA GLU A 883 -32.89 -0.19 -33.79
C GLU A 883 -33.70 -0.12 -32.48
N TRP A 884 -33.69 1.04 -31.82
CA TRP A 884 -34.51 1.27 -30.63
C TRP A 884 -35.92 1.73 -31.04
N VAL A 885 -36.93 0.97 -30.60
CA VAL A 885 -38.35 1.18 -30.91
C VAL A 885 -39.11 1.46 -29.61
N ALA A 886 -39.92 2.51 -29.62
CA ALA A 886 -40.67 3.00 -28.47
C ALA A 886 -41.91 2.16 -28.15
N ILE A 887 -42.10 1.82 -26.87
CA ILE A 887 -43.35 1.27 -26.33
C ILE A 887 -44.09 2.42 -25.62
N THR A 888 -45.18 2.89 -26.22
CA THR A 888 -45.80 4.19 -25.89
C THR A 888 -47.01 4.12 -24.97
N SER A 889 -47.49 2.92 -24.62
CA SER A 889 -48.67 2.71 -23.78
C SER A 889 -48.49 1.51 -22.84
N PRO A 890 -48.63 1.67 -21.51
CA PRO A 890 -48.85 2.93 -20.79
C PRO A 890 -47.64 3.87 -20.89
N ALA A 891 -47.89 5.18 -20.92
CA ALA A 891 -46.84 6.19 -20.86
C ALA A 891 -46.39 6.43 -19.40
N TYR A 892 -45.08 6.66 -19.21
CA TYR A 892 -44.53 7.05 -17.90
C TYR A 892 -44.46 8.58 -17.81
N THR A 893 -45.15 9.16 -16.82
CA THR A 893 -45.31 10.61 -16.66
C THR A 893 -44.61 11.19 -15.43
N GLY A 894 -44.05 10.33 -14.58
CA GLY A 894 -43.27 10.68 -13.39
C GLY A 894 -43.96 10.26 -12.09
N ARG A 895 -43.20 9.56 -11.23
CA ARG A 895 -43.58 9.03 -9.89
C ARG A 895 -44.30 7.67 -9.91
N GLU A 896 -44.47 7.03 -11.05
CA GLU A 896 -44.97 5.66 -11.12
C GLU A 896 -43.95 4.69 -10.51
N ARG A 897 -44.27 4.12 -9.33
CA ARG A 897 -43.42 3.12 -8.68
C ARG A 897 -43.29 1.82 -9.48
N ILE A 898 -44.27 1.55 -10.34
CA ILE A 898 -44.41 0.38 -11.20
C ILE A 898 -44.96 0.84 -12.56
N LEU A 899 -44.44 0.27 -13.64
CA LEU A 899 -44.95 0.41 -15.00
C LEU A 899 -44.98 -0.98 -15.64
N GLU A 900 -46.14 -1.46 -16.10
CA GLU A 900 -46.28 -2.77 -16.76
C GLU A 900 -46.88 -2.63 -18.17
N PHE A 901 -46.34 -3.43 -19.09
CA PHE A 901 -46.79 -3.63 -20.46
C PHE A 901 -47.18 -5.11 -20.60
N ASN A 902 -48.43 -5.38 -20.95
CA ASN A 902 -48.96 -6.72 -21.16
C ASN A 902 -49.33 -6.90 -22.64
N ASP A 903 -49.56 -8.14 -23.06
CA ASP A 903 -50.00 -8.50 -24.42
C ASP A 903 -49.09 -7.97 -25.54
N LEU A 904 -47.77 -7.89 -25.27
CA LEU A 904 -46.78 -7.51 -26.27
C LEU A 904 -46.58 -8.63 -27.30
N ASP A 905 -46.24 -8.25 -28.54
CA ASP A 905 -45.80 -9.17 -29.59
C ASP A 905 -44.53 -8.63 -30.24
N ILE A 906 -43.48 -8.47 -29.43
CA ILE A 906 -42.20 -7.88 -29.86
C ILE A 906 -41.07 -8.91 -29.76
N THR A 907 -40.18 -8.93 -30.76
CA THR A 907 -38.90 -9.64 -30.67
C THR A 907 -37.81 -8.61 -30.37
N ALA A 908 -37.10 -8.79 -29.25
CA ALA A 908 -36.19 -7.80 -28.70
C ALA A 908 -34.86 -8.40 -28.24
N GLN A 909 -33.75 -7.73 -28.56
CA GLN A 909 -32.40 -8.03 -28.07
C GLN A 909 -32.02 -7.19 -26.83
N ALA A 910 -32.77 -6.12 -26.53
CA ALA A 910 -32.65 -5.37 -25.29
C ALA A 910 -33.97 -4.65 -24.97
N VAL A 911 -34.15 -4.25 -23.71
CA VAL A 911 -35.23 -3.38 -23.23
C VAL A 911 -34.65 -2.34 -22.27
N ARG A 912 -35.13 -1.10 -22.32
CA ARG A 912 -34.70 -0.04 -21.40
C ARG A 912 -35.80 0.97 -21.11
N MET A 913 -35.61 1.69 -20.02
CA MET A 913 -36.34 2.91 -19.69
C MET A 913 -35.34 4.08 -19.76
N ILE A 914 -35.65 5.11 -20.57
CA ILE A 914 -34.75 6.23 -20.89
C ILE A 914 -35.40 7.59 -20.57
N ALA A 915 -34.65 8.49 -19.93
CA ALA A 915 -35.07 9.82 -19.53
C ALA A 915 -35.39 10.71 -20.73
N THR A 916 -36.63 11.19 -20.85
CA THR A 916 -37.04 12.13 -21.92
C THR A 916 -36.86 13.59 -21.50
N ALA A 917 -36.72 13.86 -20.20
CA ALA A 917 -36.46 15.16 -19.61
C ALA A 917 -35.43 15.06 -18.46
N LYS A 918 -34.78 16.18 -18.15
CA LYS A 918 -33.87 16.31 -16.99
C LYS A 918 -34.66 16.23 -15.66
N LYS A 919 -33.98 15.78 -14.59
CA LYS A 919 -34.45 15.86 -13.20
C LYS A 919 -33.31 16.14 -12.24
N ASP A 920 -33.40 17.24 -11.50
CA ASP A 920 -32.48 17.56 -10.41
C ASP A 920 -32.94 16.94 -9.08
N ASN A 921 -32.02 16.83 -8.11
CA ASN A 921 -32.23 16.30 -6.75
C ASN A 921 -32.78 14.85 -6.71
N ALA A 922 -32.32 14.00 -7.63
CA ALA A 922 -32.62 12.58 -7.65
C ALA A 922 -31.40 11.76 -8.12
N TRP A 923 -31.05 10.71 -7.36
CA TRP A 923 -30.26 9.61 -7.90
C TRP A 923 -31.13 8.77 -8.84
N LEU A 924 -30.51 8.12 -9.84
CA LEU A 924 -31.21 7.17 -10.70
C LEU A 924 -31.22 5.80 -10.03
N ALA A 925 -32.40 5.27 -9.68
CA ALA A 925 -32.56 3.96 -9.08
C ALA A 925 -33.67 3.12 -9.73
N MET A 926 -33.49 1.81 -9.71
CA MET A 926 -34.41 0.79 -10.23
C MET A 926 -34.40 -0.42 -9.29
N ARG A 927 -35.57 -0.97 -8.97
CA ARG A 927 -35.76 -2.14 -8.11
C ARG A 927 -35.96 -3.43 -8.90
N GLU A 928 -36.64 -3.37 -10.04
CA GLU A 928 -37.01 -4.59 -10.78
C GLU A 928 -37.19 -4.27 -12.28
N ILE A 929 -36.78 -5.22 -13.13
CA ILE A 929 -37.08 -5.27 -14.55
C ILE A 929 -37.59 -6.69 -14.88
N ALA A 930 -38.91 -6.84 -14.86
CA ALA A 930 -39.59 -8.09 -15.14
C ALA A 930 -39.78 -8.28 -16.66
N VAL A 931 -39.28 -9.38 -17.22
CA VAL A 931 -39.43 -9.73 -18.64
C VAL A 931 -40.10 -11.10 -18.73
N ASN A 932 -41.21 -11.19 -19.45
CA ASN A 932 -42.05 -12.40 -19.57
C ASN A 932 -42.54 -12.99 -18.23
N ARG A 933 -42.51 -12.22 -17.15
CA ARG A 933 -43.02 -12.57 -15.83
C ARG A 933 -43.81 -11.40 -15.22
N PRO A 934 -44.76 -11.65 -14.30
CA PRO A 934 -45.42 -10.58 -13.55
C PRO A 934 -44.43 -9.81 -12.66
N LEU A 935 -44.70 -8.53 -12.44
CA LEU A 935 -43.91 -7.70 -11.53
C LEU A 935 -44.46 -7.85 -10.10
N GLU A 936 -44.07 -8.95 -9.44
CA GLU A 936 -44.57 -9.33 -8.11
C GLU A 936 -43.66 -8.83 -6.97
N LEU A 937 -44.24 -8.65 -5.78
CA LEU A 937 -43.52 -8.42 -4.53
C LEU A 937 -42.80 -9.72 -4.11
N GLY A 938 -41.51 -9.80 -4.39
CA GLY A 938 -40.65 -10.94 -4.06
C GLY A 938 -40.55 -11.21 -2.56
N SER A 939 -40.50 -12.49 -2.23
CA SER A 939 -40.61 -13.05 -0.87
C SER A 939 -41.96 -12.79 -0.18
N LYS A 940 -42.84 -13.80 -0.19
CA LYS A 940 -43.82 -13.94 0.89
C LYS A 940 -43.09 -14.39 2.15
N LYS A 941 -42.85 -13.48 3.09
CA LYS A 941 -42.70 -13.84 4.50
C LYS A 941 -43.96 -14.61 4.91
N VAL A 942 -43.88 -15.93 5.03
CA VAL A 942 -45.05 -16.74 5.39
C VAL A 942 -45.35 -16.50 6.86
N ARG A 943 -46.37 -15.69 7.11
CA ARG A 943 -47.00 -15.58 8.44
C ARG A 943 -47.78 -16.86 8.72
N GLY A 944 -47.04 -17.91 9.08
CA GLY A 944 -47.62 -19.17 9.51
C GLY A 944 -48.44 -18.98 10.78
N THR A 945 -49.39 -19.88 11.02
CA THR A 945 -50.22 -19.87 12.23
C THR A 945 -49.36 -20.27 13.42
N ILE A 946 -49.16 -19.35 14.38
CA ILE A 946 -48.41 -19.67 15.60
C ILE A 946 -49.34 -20.24 16.67
N SER A 947 -48.88 -21.32 17.29
CA SER A 947 -49.48 -21.99 18.44
C SER A 947 -48.48 -22.06 19.60
N LEU A 948 -49.00 -22.14 20.82
CA LEU A 948 -48.23 -22.31 22.05
C LEU A 948 -48.44 -23.73 22.60
N SER A 949 -47.46 -24.24 23.34
CA SER A 949 -47.63 -25.45 24.13
C SER A 949 -48.74 -25.28 25.20
N PRO A 950 -49.47 -26.36 25.59
CA PRO A 950 -50.62 -26.24 26.51
C PRO A 950 -50.32 -25.67 27.91
N ASN A 951 -49.05 -25.60 28.28
CA ASN A 951 -48.56 -25.05 29.54
C ASN A 951 -48.17 -23.55 29.45
N LEU A 952 -48.29 -22.91 28.27
CA LEU A 952 -48.06 -21.48 28.07
C LEU A 952 -49.35 -20.72 27.77
N VAL A 953 -49.44 -19.49 28.28
CA VAL A 953 -50.47 -18.51 27.96
C VAL A 953 -49.85 -17.13 27.71
N TYR A 954 -50.48 -16.33 26.85
CA TYR A 954 -50.09 -14.93 26.67
C TYR A 954 -50.42 -14.09 27.90
N LYS A 955 -49.59 -13.07 28.18
CA LYS A 955 -49.72 -12.18 29.34
C LYS A 955 -49.83 -10.71 28.92
N TYR A 956 -50.39 -9.87 29.81
CA TYR A 956 -50.54 -8.42 29.63
C TYR A 956 -51.25 -7.96 28.34
N GLY A 957 -52.18 -8.75 27.84
CA GLY A 957 -52.90 -8.43 26.59
C GLY A 957 -52.04 -8.56 25.32
N THR A 958 -50.81 -9.07 25.43
CA THR A 958 -50.00 -9.41 24.26
C THR A 958 -50.57 -10.63 23.54
N SER A 959 -50.14 -10.84 22.31
CA SER A 959 -50.59 -11.92 21.43
C SER A 959 -49.53 -12.19 20.37
N VAL A 960 -49.72 -13.25 19.58
CA VAL A 960 -48.93 -13.62 18.40
C VAL A 960 -48.58 -12.45 17.48
N VAL A 961 -49.46 -11.45 17.35
CA VAL A 961 -49.28 -10.31 16.43
C VAL A 961 -47.95 -9.59 16.70
N HIS A 962 -47.55 -9.48 17.96
CA HIS A 962 -46.34 -8.77 18.39
C HIS A 962 -45.04 -9.51 18.11
N MET A 963 -45.07 -10.78 17.70
CA MET A 963 -43.90 -11.52 17.23
C MET A 963 -43.88 -11.71 15.69
N GLN A 964 -44.85 -11.10 14.98
CA GLN A 964 -45.04 -11.22 13.52
C GLN A 964 -45.26 -9.86 12.82
N ASP A 965 -45.22 -8.74 13.56
CA ASP A 965 -45.44 -7.39 13.03
C ASP A 965 -44.19 -6.74 12.39
N GLY A 966 -43.00 -7.33 12.61
CA GLY A 966 -41.73 -6.87 12.05
C GLY A 966 -41.17 -5.65 12.80
N ARG A 967 -41.35 -5.59 14.11
CA ARG A 967 -40.90 -4.49 14.97
C ARG A 967 -40.15 -5.03 16.18
N GLU A 968 -38.83 -4.81 16.23
CA GLU A 968 -37.98 -5.19 17.38
C GLU A 968 -38.37 -4.57 18.74
N ASN A 969 -39.29 -3.60 18.76
CA ASN A 969 -39.74 -2.88 19.95
C ASN A 969 -41.13 -3.29 20.47
N THR A 970 -41.79 -4.25 19.82
CA THR A 970 -42.97 -4.96 20.35
C THR A 970 -42.55 -6.37 20.80
N GLU A 971 -43.24 -6.92 21.80
CA GLU A 971 -42.90 -8.25 22.35
C GLU A 971 -44.19 -9.04 22.64
N SER A 972 -44.29 -10.26 22.12
CA SER A 972 -45.21 -11.26 22.66
C SER A 972 -44.68 -11.77 23.99
N MET A 973 -45.48 -11.70 25.06
CA MET A 973 -45.08 -12.12 26.41
C MET A 973 -45.87 -13.37 26.83
N MET A 974 -45.15 -14.44 27.20
CA MET A 974 -45.72 -15.74 27.55
C MET A 974 -45.28 -16.17 28.95
N ALA A 975 -46.20 -16.78 29.69
CA ALA A 975 -45.97 -17.30 31.04
C ALA A 975 -46.61 -18.69 31.19
N HIS A 976 -46.31 -19.40 32.28
CA HIS A 976 -47.03 -20.62 32.63
C HIS A 976 -48.55 -20.37 32.71
N VAL A 977 -49.35 -21.37 32.35
CA VAL A 977 -50.82 -21.37 32.45
C VAL A 977 -51.38 -21.11 33.87
N ASP A 978 -50.56 -21.27 34.92
CA ASP A 978 -50.91 -20.94 36.31
C ASP A 978 -50.54 -19.48 36.70
N GLN A 979 -50.07 -18.71 35.72
CA GLN A 979 -49.61 -17.32 35.80
C GLN A 979 -48.35 -17.06 36.63
N THR A 980 -47.67 -18.10 37.11
CA THR A 980 -46.40 -17.98 37.84
C THR A 980 -45.29 -17.33 36.99
N ASN A 981 -44.22 -16.85 37.64
CA ASN A 981 -43.05 -16.30 36.94
C ASN A 981 -42.07 -17.39 36.50
N VAL A 982 -42.60 -18.40 35.80
CA VAL A 982 -41.86 -19.57 35.33
C VAL A 982 -42.25 -19.85 33.87
N THR A 983 -41.27 -20.25 33.06
CA THR A 983 -41.47 -20.87 31.76
C THR A 983 -41.04 -22.34 31.89
N PRO A 984 -41.96 -23.31 31.76
CA PRO A 984 -41.65 -24.73 31.94
C PRO A 984 -40.59 -25.26 30.98
N ALA A 985 -39.83 -26.28 31.41
CA ALA A 985 -39.15 -27.16 30.47
C ALA A 985 -40.16 -27.78 29.48
N GLN A 986 -39.73 -28.03 28.25
CA GLN A 986 -40.54 -28.51 27.12
C GLN A 986 -41.66 -27.57 26.65
N ALA A 987 -41.80 -26.37 27.22
CA ALA A 987 -42.67 -25.33 26.67
C ALA A 987 -42.18 -24.89 25.28
N TRP A 988 -43.09 -24.62 24.34
CA TRP A 988 -42.73 -24.29 22.95
C TRP A 988 -43.65 -23.25 22.30
N VAL A 989 -43.10 -22.58 21.28
CA VAL A 989 -43.81 -21.72 20.33
C VAL A 989 -43.60 -22.32 18.94
N GLN A 990 -44.67 -22.64 18.22
CA GLN A 990 -44.63 -23.36 16.94
C GLN A 990 -45.38 -22.61 15.86
N MET A 991 -44.75 -22.39 14.72
CA MET A 991 -45.35 -21.87 13.49
C MET A 991 -45.72 -23.03 12.55
N ASP A 992 -46.98 -23.07 12.11
CA ASP A 992 -47.45 -23.89 10.98
C ASP A 992 -47.50 -23.03 9.71
N LEU A 993 -46.68 -23.36 8.71
CA LEU A 993 -46.64 -22.65 7.42
C LEU A 993 -47.86 -22.94 6.53
N GLY A 994 -48.74 -23.88 6.93
CA GLY A 994 -49.97 -24.25 6.22
C GLY A 994 -49.79 -25.32 5.13
N GLY A 995 -48.54 -25.61 4.75
CA GLY A 995 -48.16 -26.60 3.76
C GLY A 995 -46.65 -26.90 3.84
N LEU A 996 -46.15 -27.80 2.99
CA LEU A 996 -44.71 -28.02 2.85
C LEU A 996 -44.09 -26.91 2.01
N TYR A 997 -43.15 -26.16 2.58
CA TYR A 997 -42.37 -25.11 1.92
C TYR A 997 -40.88 -25.42 2.04
N LYS A 998 -40.11 -25.04 1.01
CA LYS A 998 -38.65 -24.97 1.09
C LYS A 998 -38.28 -23.67 1.82
N VAL A 999 -37.78 -23.79 3.03
CA VAL A 999 -37.34 -22.69 3.88
C VAL A 999 -35.90 -22.32 3.51
N LYS A 1000 -35.60 -21.03 3.44
CA LYS A 1000 -34.25 -20.47 3.25
C LYS A 1000 -33.65 -19.91 4.55
N ARG A 1001 -34.50 -19.29 5.38
CA ARG A 1001 -34.08 -18.67 6.65
C ARG A 1001 -35.13 -18.85 7.73
N VAL A 1002 -34.66 -19.11 8.95
CA VAL A 1002 -35.45 -18.95 10.18
C VAL A 1002 -34.78 -17.87 11.02
N HIS A 1003 -35.54 -16.82 11.35
CA HIS A 1003 -35.09 -15.74 12.22
C HIS A 1003 -35.91 -15.74 13.51
N LEU A 1004 -35.21 -15.66 14.64
CA LEU A 1004 -35.77 -15.53 15.98
C LEU A 1004 -35.10 -14.35 16.70
N MET A 1005 -35.89 -13.41 17.19
CA MET A 1005 -35.47 -12.40 18.14
C MET A 1005 -36.25 -12.53 19.46
N GLN A 1006 -35.55 -12.90 20.53
CA GLN A 1006 -36.08 -12.95 21.88
C GLN A 1006 -36.03 -11.58 22.56
N GLY A 1007 -36.80 -11.42 23.64
CA GLY A 1007 -36.80 -10.20 24.43
C GLY A 1007 -35.45 -9.90 25.10
N GLU A 1008 -35.19 -8.64 25.39
CA GLU A 1008 -33.87 -8.18 25.83
C GLU A 1008 -33.43 -8.83 27.16
N ARG A 1009 -34.35 -8.90 28.13
CA ARG A 1009 -34.13 -9.40 29.50
C ARG A 1009 -34.70 -10.80 29.80
N ASP A 1010 -35.80 -11.14 29.14
CA ASP A 1010 -36.66 -12.30 29.44
C ASP A 1010 -36.69 -13.26 28.25
N LYS A 1011 -35.69 -14.15 28.19
CA LYS A 1011 -35.37 -15.05 27.06
C LYS A 1011 -34.94 -16.43 27.55
N LEU A 1012 -35.04 -17.44 26.69
CA LEU A 1012 -34.62 -18.81 27.02
C LEU A 1012 -33.12 -18.89 27.31
N ALA A 1013 -32.77 -19.36 28.51
CA ALA A 1013 -31.39 -19.62 28.89
C ALA A 1013 -30.82 -20.91 28.25
N SER A 1014 -31.68 -21.88 27.96
CA SER A 1014 -31.37 -23.00 27.06
C SER A 1014 -32.62 -23.40 26.29
N GLY A 1015 -32.48 -23.72 25.00
CA GLY A 1015 -33.58 -24.10 24.14
C GLY A 1015 -33.10 -24.74 22.85
N VAL A 1016 -34.03 -25.02 21.94
CA VAL A 1016 -33.72 -25.58 20.62
C VAL A 1016 -34.71 -25.04 19.58
N ILE A 1017 -34.21 -24.71 18.39
CA ILE A 1017 -35.02 -24.46 17.20
C ILE A 1017 -35.01 -25.75 16.37
N GLU A 1018 -36.19 -26.23 15.99
CA GLU A 1018 -36.39 -27.51 15.32
C GLU A 1018 -37.55 -27.44 14.31
N TYR A 1019 -37.53 -28.30 13.30
CA TYR A 1019 -38.50 -28.32 12.20
C TYR A 1019 -39.14 -29.69 12.02
N SER A 1020 -40.32 -29.73 11.40
CA SER A 1020 -41.05 -30.97 11.12
C SER A 1020 -41.94 -30.87 9.88
N ALA A 1021 -41.95 -31.93 9.07
CA ALA A 1021 -42.90 -32.07 7.95
C ALA A 1021 -44.33 -32.45 8.41
N ASP A 1022 -44.47 -33.13 9.55
CA ASP A 1022 -45.71 -33.75 10.02
C ASP A 1022 -46.21 -33.26 11.40
N GLY A 1023 -45.39 -32.48 12.12
CA GLY A 1023 -45.69 -31.95 13.45
C GLY A 1023 -45.37 -32.91 14.60
N THR A 1024 -44.93 -34.13 14.30
CA THR A 1024 -44.66 -35.21 15.27
C THR A 1024 -43.20 -35.64 15.30
N ASN A 1025 -42.54 -35.74 14.14
CA ASN A 1025 -41.13 -36.07 13.99
C ASN A 1025 -40.32 -34.79 13.80
N TRP A 1026 -39.44 -34.48 14.76
CA TRP A 1026 -38.75 -33.17 14.83
C TRP A 1026 -37.24 -33.31 14.64
N THR A 1027 -36.69 -32.47 13.76
CA THR A 1027 -35.25 -32.39 13.48
C THR A 1027 -34.71 -31.06 14.03
N THR A 1028 -33.61 -31.12 14.79
CA THR A 1028 -32.96 -29.93 15.36
C THR A 1028 -32.23 -29.13 14.27
N LEU A 1029 -32.46 -27.81 14.22
CA LEU A 1029 -31.66 -26.86 13.45
C LEU A 1029 -30.51 -26.29 14.29
N GLN A 1030 -30.84 -25.77 15.48
CA GLN A 1030 -29.88 -25.04 16.32
C GLN A 1030 -30.25 -25.14 17.80
N ASN A 1031 -29.24 -25.33 18.66
CA ASN A 1031 -29.40 -25.18 20.11
C ASN A 1031 -29.26 -23.70 20.50
N LEU A 1032 -30.12 -23.23 21.40
CA LEU A 1032 -30.10 -21.88 21.97
C LEU A 1032 -29.42 -21.91 23.35
N SER A 1033 -28.53 -20.96 23.59
CA SER A 1033 -27.73 -20.83 24.84
C SER A 1033 -27.81 -19.41 25.43
N GLY A 1034 -29.01 -18.82 25.47
CA GLY A 1034 -29.24 -17.46 26.00
C GLY A 1034 -29.11 -16.32 24.98
N GLN A 1035 -28.81 -16.63 23.71
CA GLN A 1035 -28.70 -15.63 22.63
C GLN A 1035 -30.03 -14.89 22.40
N ARG A 1036 -29.95 -13.56 22.21
CA ARG A 1036 -31.13 -12.73 21.90
C ARG A 1036 -31.64 -13.01 20.49
N THR A 1037 -30.74 -13.02 19.52
CA THR A 1037 -31.07 -13.23 18.11
C THR A 1037 -30.50 -14.56 17.62
N SER A 1038 -31.23 -15.25 16.74
CA SER A 1038 -30.84 -16.50 16.09
C SER A 1038 -31.23 -16.41 14.62
N ASP A 1039 -30.23 -16.46 13.73
CA ASP A 1039 -30.42 -16.45 12.29
C ASP A 1039 -29.88 -17.73 11.68
N ILE A 1040 -30.78 -18.61 11.26
CA ILE A 1040 -30.45 -19.89 10.63
C ILE A 1040 -30.68 -19.72 9.13
N VAL A 1041 -29.59 -19.60 8.36
CA VAL A 1041 -29.63 -19.56 6.89
C VAL A 1041 -29.27 -20.96 6.38
N GLN A 1042 -30.27 -21.80 6.16
CA GLN A 1042 -30.12 -23.19 5.73
C GLN A 1042 -31.34 -23.59 4.91
N GLU A 1043 -31.12 -24.29 3.79
CA GLU A 1043 -32.21 -24.79 2.95
C GLU A 1043 -32.75 -26.14 3.47
N PHE A 1044 -34.05 -26.20 3.74
CA PHE A 1044 -34.75 -27.45 4.09
C PHE A 1044 -36.26 -27.35 3.82
N THR A 1045 -36.90 -28.48 3.49
CA THR A 1045 -38.35 -28.53 3.28
C THR A 1045 -39.06 -28.88 4.58
N THR A 1046 -40.00 -28.04 5.02
CA THR A 1046 -40.78 -28.26 6.26
C THR A 1046 -42.20 -27.72 6.15
N ARG A 1047 -43.07 -28.14 7.06
CA ARG A 1047 -44.36 -27.46 7.32
C ARG A 1047 -44.35 -26.70 8.64
N PHE A 1048 -43.66 -27.23 9.64
CA PHE A 1048 -43.62 -26.65 10.98
C PHE A 1048 -42.20 -26.23 11.34
N VAL A 1049 -42.08 -25.11 12.06
CA VAL A 1049 -40.86 -24.68 12.75
C VAL A 1049 -41.28 -24.34 14.18
N ARG A 1050 -40.56 -24.86 15.19
CA ARG A 1050 -40.83 -24.51 16.59
C ARG A 1050 -39.55 -24.17 17.33
N ILE A 1051 -39.74 -23.40 18.39
CA ILE A 1051 -38.72 -23.07 19.38
C ILE A 1051 -39.18 -23.72 20.68
N ARG A 1052 -38.35 -24.59 21.28
CA ARG A 1052 -38.68 -25.32 22.51
C ARG A 1052 -37.67 -25.05 23.60
N ASN A 1053 -38.17 -24.72 24.79
CA ASN A 1053 -37.40 -24.55 26.00
C ASN A 1053 -36.92 -25.92 26.52
N THR A 1054 -35.63 -26.07 26.81
CA THR A 1054 -35.05 -27.35 27.26
C THR A 1054 -34.95 -27.47 28.78
N GLN A 1055 -35.06 -26.36 29.52
CA GLN A 1055 -34.93 -26.32 30.99
C GLN A 1055 -35.91 -25.35 31.64
N THR A 1056 -36.33 -25.58 32.88
CA THR A 1056 -37.22 -24.64 33.58
C THR A 1056 -36.52 -23.29 33.78
N LEU A 1057 -37.19 -22.21 33.37
CA LEU A 1057 -36.68 -20.84 33.45
C LEU A 1057 -37.53 -20.04 34.45
N ASN A 1058 -36.90 -19.45 35.47
CA ASN A 1058 -37.58 -18.67 36.53
C ASN A 1058 -37.92 -17.22 36.09
N LYS A 1059 -38.44 -17.10 34.86
CA LYS A 1059 -38.90 -15.87 34.22
C LYS A 1059 -40.01 -16.20 33.22
N TRP A 1060 -40.80 -15.19 32.84
CA TRP A 1060 -41.57 -15.23 31.59
C TRP A 1060 -40.64 -15.32 30.37
N TRP A 1061 -41.20 -15.74 29.24
CA TRP A 1061 -40.51 -15.78 27.96
C TRP A 1061 -41.10 -14.72 27.03
N ARG A 1062 -40.22 -13.95 26.38
CA ARG A 1062 -40.61 -12.94 25.40
C ARG A 1062 -39.97 -13.18 24.04
N ILE A 1063 -40.73 -12.93 22.99
CA ILE A 1063 -40.29 -12.98 21.60
C ILE A 1063 -40.71 -11.66 20.94
N ALA A 1064 -39.75 -10.96 20.36
CA ALA A 1064 -39.95 -9.74 19.57
C ALA A 1064 -40.19 -10.08 18.09
N GLU A 1065 -39.45 -11.04 17.52
CA GLU A 1065 -39.71 -11.54 16.16
C GLU A 1065 -39.55 -13.06 16.08
N PHE A 1066 -40.42 -13.71 15.31
CA PHE A 1066 -40.24 -15.07 14.83
C PHE A 1066 -40.76 -15.18 13.40
N THR A 1067 -39.83 -15.28 12.44
CA THR A 1067 -40.12 -15.25 11.00
C THR A 1067 -39.43 -16.40 10.27
N VAL A 1068 -40.04 -16.85 9.18
CA VAL A 1068 -39.56 -17.94 8.33
C VAL A 1068 -39.68 -17.49 6.87
N ASP A 1069 -38.54 -17.42 6.20
CA ASP A 1069 -38.46 -17.06 4.78
C ASP A 1069 -38.47 -18.33 3.94
N VAL A 1070 -39.36 -18.38 2.95
CA VAL A 1070 -39.54 -19.54 2.06
C VAL A 1070 -39.19 -19.18 0.62
N ASP A 1071 -38.82 -20.19 -0.16
CA ASP A 1071 -38.80 -20.08 -1.62
C ASP A 1071 -40.22 -19.81 -2.15
N SER A 1072 -40.36 -18.73 -2.91
CA SER A 1072 -41.40 -18.64 -3.93
C SER A 1072 -40.86 -19.34 -5.17
N PRO A 1073 -41.58 -20.31 -5.77
CA PRO A 1073 -41.11 -20.94 -7.00
C PRO A 1073 -41.12 -19.91 -8.13
N ASN A 1074 -39.95 -19.67 -8.74
CA ASN A 1074 -39.93 -19.28 -10.14
C ASN A 1074 -40.60 -20.40 -10.93
N LEU A 1075 -41.74 -20.11 -11.57
CA LEU A 1075 -42.38 -21.02 -12.50
C LEU A 1075 -41.75 -20.89 -13.89
N ASP A 1076 -40.43 -21.09 -13.94
CA ASP A 1076 -39.75 -21.34 -15.20
C ASP A 1076 -40.10 -22.78 -15.63
N LEU A 1077 -40.85 -22.86 -16.73
CA LEU A 1077 -41.24 -24.12 -17.34
C LEU A 1077 -40.04 -24.77 -18.04
N THR A 1078 -40.05 -26.10 -18.16
CA THR A 1078 -38.97 -26.84 -18.83
C THR A 1078 -38.91 -26.47 -20.32
N ASP A 1079 -37.84 -25.80 -20.75
CA ASP A 1079 -37.57 -25.61 -22.17
C ASP A 1079 -37.05 -26.91 -22.79
N THR A 1080 -37.87 -27.54 -23.63
CA THR A 1080 -37.61 -28.86 -24.22
C THR A 1080 -38.46 -29.07 -25.47
N ASN A 1081 -37.93 -29.83 -26.41
CA ASN A 1081 -38.62 -30.26 -27.63
C ASN A 1081 -39.58 -31.45 -27.40
N VAL A 1082 -39.69 -31.98 -26.18
CA VAL A 1082 -40.61 -33.06 -25.82
C VAL A 1082 -41.87 -32.47 -25.18
N ASP A 1083 -42.97 -32.40 -25.94
CA ASP A 1083 -44.20 -31.70 -25.51
C ASP A 1083 -44.73 -32.14 -24.13
N ALA A 1084 -44.63 -33.43 -23.80
CA ALA A 1084 -45.08 -33.97 -22.51
C ALA A 1084 -44.26 -33.51 -21.28
N LEU A 1085 -43.17 -32.77 -21.48
CA LEU A 1085 -42.32 -32.24 -20.42
C LEU A 1085 -42.43 -30.71 -20.26
N LYS A 1086 -43.01 -29.99 -21.23
CA LYS A 1086 -43.12 -28.51 -21.22
C LYS A 1086 -43.91 -27.93 -20.04
N GLU A 1087 -44.86 -28.69 -19.49
CA GLU A 1087 -45.61 -28.28 -18.28
C GLU A 1087 -44.94 -28.72 -16.97
N THR A 1088 -43.74 -29.30 -17.03
CA THR A 1088 -42.98 -29.71 -15.83
C THR A 1088 -42.27 -28.48 -15.24
N PRO A 1089 -42.50 -28.11 -13.96
CA PRO A 1089 -41.78 -27.03 -13.31
C PRO A 1089 -40.30 -27.37 -13.14
N VAL A 1090 -39.41 -26.42 -13.42
CA VAL A 1090 -37.98 -26.53 -13.11
C VAL A 1090 -37.71 -25.76 -11.81
N VAL A 1091 -37.20 -26.45 -10.79
CA VAL A 1091 -36.76 -25.80 -9.55
C VAL A 1091 -35.24 -25.61 -9.63
N ASP A 1092 -34.79 -24.35 -9.75
CA ASP A 1092 -33.38 -24.04 -9.50
C ASP A 1092 -33.13 -24.09 -7.98
N SER A 1093 -32.24 -25.00 -7.58
CA SER A 1093 -31.58 -24.91 -6.29
C SER A 1093 -30.08 -25.18 -6.47
N LEU A 1094 -29.29 -24.20 -6.02
CA LEU A 1094 -27.83 -24.28 -5.92
C LEU A 1094 -27.11 -24.69 -7.22
N GLY A 1095 -27.65 -24.30 -8.38
CA GLY A 1095 -27.01 -24.55 -9.68
C GLY A 1095 -27.21 -25.97 -10.22
N SER A 1096 -28.31 -26.63 -9.82
CA SER A 1096 -28.75 -27.90 -10.39
C SER A 1096 -30.23 -27.83 -10.77
N TYR A 1097 -30.56 -28.39 -11.94
CA TYR A 1097 -31.93 -28.50 -12.42
C TYR A 1097 -32.49 -29.88 -12.03
N GLU A 1098 -33.55 -29.92 -11.23
CA GLU A 1098 -34.33 -31.14 -11.00
C GLU A 1098 -35.53 -31.21 -11.95
N LEU A 1099 -35.70 -32.35 -12.64
CA LEU A 1099 -36.82 -32.63 -13.54
C LEU A 1099 -37.50 -33.94 -13.12
N GLN A 1100 -38.79 -33.90 -12.79
CA GLN A 1100 -39.58 -35.11 -12.55
C GLN A 1100 -40.26 -35.60 -13.83
N ILE A 1101 -39.80 -36.73 -14.36
CA ILE A 1101 -40.36 -37.34 -15.58
C ILE A 1101 -41.51 -38.29 -15.22
N PRO A 1102 -42.70 -38.17 -15.85
CA PRO A 1102 -43.82 -39.08 -15.64
C PRO A 1102 -43.49 -40.55 -15.96
N ALA A 1103 -44.09 -41.47 -15.23
CA ALA A 1103 -43.89 -42.91 -15.44
C ALA A 1103 -44.45 -43.37 -16.79
N GLY A 1104 -43.56 -43.77 -17.71
CA GLY A 1104 -43.92 -44.25 -19.05
C GLY A 1104 -43.39 -43.39 -20.22
N THR A 1105 -42.89 -42.19 -19.94
CA THR A 1105 -42.29 -41.31 -20.96
C THR A 1105 -41.02 -41.95 -21.54
N LYS A 1106 -40.98 -42.13 -22.87
CA LYS A 1106 -39.76 -42.52 -23.59
C LYS A 1106 -38.99 -41.26 -23.99
N LEU A 1107 -37.78 -41.12 -23.47
CA LEU A 1107 -36.80 -40.17 -23.99
C LEU A 1107 -36.17 -40.73 -25.28
N PRO A 1108 -35.75 -39.86 -26.23
CA PRO A 1108 -34.93 -40.27 -27.38
C PRO A 1108 -33.53 -40.71 -26.97
#